data_AF-A0A453CI95-F1
#
_entry.id   AF-A0A453CI95-F1
#
_cell.length_a   1.000
_cell.length_b   1.000
_cell.length_c   1.000
_cell.angle_alpha   90.00
_cell.angle_beta   90.00
_cell.angle_gamma   90.00
#
_symmetry.space_group_name_H-M   'P 1'
#
loop_
_entity.id
_entity.type
_entity.pdbx_description
1 polymer ?
#
loop_
_entity_poly.entity_id
_entity_poly.type
_entity_poly.pdbx_seq_one_letter_code
_entity_poly.pdbx_strand_id
1 'polypeptide(L)'
;MDPQLQASSSRSITQRDLERMLLDEAAEPKALPFSLLEKITNNFYYKNEIGSGGFAVVYKGMLKNGEVAVKRLRDAYKYEKEFLREVESLMKVKHKNIVQFLGYCVDIQGKVDRYNGKIIMADVQERLLCFVYLPNGTLNKHIKDTSCGTEWKTCYHIIKGICEGLHYLHSINIMHLDLKPSNILMDDNMIPKITDFGVSRNFEEMQTQTIATKMIGTIGYLAPEFHTNVITRKFDLYSLGIIIMEILTGKRESQPVESVLESWNSRLELSQGNQHYEQIRACAEIGIECIQDDPTKRPANMTHIMDRLAETERTEPLCECLDDTAAREVASFLHLKSNWADLDKAEKLLLAVEKRVRARVTAEVDKLNLCDPQVQVWLRRVEELQLDAIDEDYSQLRKYSCLGQCTIHAHQCTSISRRVLEALDEANKLIEEGRRFKIFGFKPLPKIVDPLPQIETFGLETMLSQLHDLFEKGDSNIIGVWGQGGVGKTTLLHVFNNDLEKKAHDYQVVIFIEVSNSETLNTVEIQQTISERLNLPWNDAEPIAKRAKFLIKALTRKRFVILLDDVRKKFQLEYVGIPTPDTNSQSKLILTTRYREVCFQMNAQRSLIEMRILGNDASWELFLGKLSKEASASVGWLGSQNDTREHAMKIAQSCGGLPLALNVIGTAVAGLEEGEWRSAADAIATNMNNIDGVDEMFGQLKYSYKSLTPTQQQCFLYCTLFPEYGSISKEQLVDYWLAEGLLLNDCEKGYQIIRSLVSACLLQASGSMSTKVKMHHVIRQLGLWLVNKSDTKFLVQPGMALDNAPSAGEWNEATRISIMSNNITEVSFSPNCKNVTTLLMQNNPKLNKMSYGFFRTMSSLKVLDLSHTAITSLPECATLVALEHLNLSHTHIMRLPECLWLLKELKHLDLSVTIALEDALNNCSKLHKLKVLNLFRSQYGIRHVDNLNLDSLKELVFLGITIYAEDVLQKLNMPRPLANSTHRLNLKNCAKMIYIKISDLNHMKHLEELYVESCYDLNTVVADAELTTSHLLFLTLSVLPSLESVVVAPMPHNFQYIRKLFISQCPKLLNITWVRRLRLLERLAISHCDEMLEIVEDDHASDEQDHGMVETSRNDTGQSDFPKLRLIVLTGLKKLRCICKPREFPCLETLRVEDCPNLRSIPLSFTHNYGKLKQICGSVDWWEKLQWENREEVACLDSKYFIPI
;
A
#
# COMPACT_ATOMS: atom_id res chain seq x y z
N MET A 1 -37.04 -9.03 0.83
CA MET A 1 -37.76 -7.95 0.13
C MET A 1 -39.02 -8.55 -0.43
N ASP A 2 -40.17 -7.95 -0.08
CA ASP A 2 -41.49 -8.39 -0.47
C ASP A 2 -41.75 -8.08 -1.96
N PRO A 3 -42.16 -9.05 -2.83
CA PRO A 3 -42.25 -8.86 -4.27
C PRO A 3 -43.47 -8.04 -4.76
N GLN A 4 -44.23 -7.39 -3.88
CA GLN A 4 -45.53 -6.78 -4.24
C GLN A 4 -45.51 -5.31 -4.69
N LEU A 5 -44.35 -4.74 -5.06
CA LEU A 5 -44.25 -3.34 -5.50
C LEU A 5 -43.89 -3.15 -7.00
N GLN A 6 -44.32 -4.04 -7.88
CA GLN A 6 -44.39 -3.76 -9.33
C GLN A 6 -45.68 -4.30 -9.95
N ALA A 7 -46.61 -3.40 -10.25
CA ALA A 7 -47.38 -3.31 -11.50
C ALA A 7 -48.64 -2.45 -11.29
N SER A 8 -48.49 -1.13 -11.42
CA SER A 8 -49.56 -0.29 -11.96
C SER A 8 -48.96 0.49 -13.12
N SER A 9 -49.62 0.44 -14.28
CA SER A 9 -49.21 1.13 -15.51
C SER A 9 -49.29 2.64 -15.28
N SER A 10 -48.22 3.22 -14.73
CA SER A 10 -48.13 4.63 -14.41
C SER A 10 -47.51 5.39 -15.59
N ARG A 11 -48.15 6.48 -15.98
CA ARG A 11 -47.61 7.45 -16.95
C ARG A 11 -46.22 7.87 -16.46
N SER A 12 -45.17 7.69 -17.26
CA SER A 12 -43.81 8.09 -16.86
C SER A 12 -43.79 9.60 -16.55
N ILE A 13 -43.32 9.98 -15.36
CA ILE A 13 -43.22 11.39 -14.96
C ILE A 13 -42.40 12.16 -15.99
N THR A 14 -42.96 13.26 -16.48
CA THR A 14 -42.31 14.13 -17.47
C THR A 14 -41.64 15.33 -16.82
N GLN A 15 -40.78 16.02 -17.57
CA GLN A 15 -40.17 17.27 -17.12
C GLN A 15 -41.21 18.32 -16.68
N ARG A 16 -42.38 18.38 -17.35
CA ARG A 16 -43.46 19.30 -16.98
C ARG A 16 -44.10 18.96 -15.63
N ASP A 17 -44.12 17.68 -15.27
CA ASP A 17 -44.68 17.24 -13.98
C ASP A 17 -43.73 17.65 -12.85
N LEU A 18 -42.41 17.46 -13.03
CA LEU A 18 -41.40 17.93 -12.09
C LEU A 18 -41.40 19.47 -11.95
N GLU A 19 -41.59 20.19 -13.05
CA GLU A 19 -41.74 21.66 -13.05
C GLU A 19 -42.97 22.13 -12.24
N ARG A 20 -44.07 21.36 -12.26
CA ARG A 20 -45.25 21.67 -11.43
C ARG A 20 -45.00 21.39 -9.96
N MET A 21 -44.30 20.29 -9.64
CA MET A 21 -43.94 19.95 -8.26
C MET A 21 -43.00 20.99 -7.63
N LEU A 22 -42.17 21.66 -8.45
CA LEU A 22 -41.31 22.75 -7.99
C LEU A 22 -42.11 23.98 -7.54
N LEU A 23 -43.28 24.23 -8.13
CA LEU A 23 -44.12 25.40 -7.86
C LEU A 23 -45.20 25.13 -6.80
N ASP A 24 -45.40 23.87 -6.41
CA ASP A 24 -46.43 23.45 -5.47
C ASP A 24 -45.78 22.83 -4.23
N GLU A 25 -45.68 23.62 -3.15
CA GLU A 25 -45.14 23.16 -1.86
C GLU A 25 -45.95 22.00 -1.24
N ALA A 26 -47.21 21.79 -1.66
CA ALA A 26 -48.03 20.68 -1.20
C ALA A 26 -47.77 19.38 -1.98
N ALA A 27 -47.07 19.43 -3.11
CA ALA A 27 -46.82 18.26 -3.96
C ALA A 27 -46.11 17.12 -3.19
N GLU A 28 -46.55 15.88 -3.44
CA GLU A 28 -45.90 14.69 -2.86
C GLU A 28 -44.69 14.25 -3.70
N PRO A 29 -43.58 13.82 -3.07
CA PRO A 29 -42.42 13.32 -3.80
C PRO A 29 -42.76 12.04 -4.57
N LYS A 30 -42.14 11.85 -5.74
CA LYS A 30 -42.45 10.72 -6.64
C LYS A 30 -41.21 9.98 -7.13
N ALA A 31 -41.42 8.78 -7.70
CA ALA A 31 -40.37 8.06 -8.42
C ALA A 31 -40.09 8.74 -9.77
N LEU A 32 -38.86 9.24 -9.95
CA LEU A 32 -38.41 9.99 -11.12
C LEU A 32 -37.60 9.08 -12.05
N PRO A 33 -37.84 9.12 -13.38
CA PRO A 33 -37.03 8.35 -14.34
C PRO A 33 -35.58 8.83 -14.39
N PHE A 34 -34.62 7.91 -14.45
CA PHE A 34 -33.20 8.26 -14.60
C PHE A 34 -32.96 9.17 -15.81
N SER A 35 -33.55 8.83 -16.96
CA SER A 35 -33.39 9.61 -18.19
C SER A 35 -33.83 11.07 -18.06
N LEU A 36 -34.80 11.35 -17.17
CA LEU A 36 -35.21 12.73 -16.88
C LEU A 36 -34.11 13.45 -16.08
N LEU A 37 -33.60 12.81 -15.01
CA LEU A 37 -32.55 13.37 -14.16
C LEU A 37 -31.23 13.55 -14.92
N GLU A 38 -30.86 12.57 -15.75
CA GLU A 38 -29.71 12.63 -16.65
C GLU A 38 -29.84 13.82 -17.61
N LYS A 39 -31.00 13.99 -18.25
CA LYS A 39 -31.24 15.09 -19.19
C LYS A 39 -31.14 16.46 -18.52
N ILE A 40 -31.82 16.68 -17.39
CA ILE A 40 -31.85 18.00 -16.74
C ILE A 40 -30.50 18.37 -16.12
N THR A 41 -29.67 17.36 -15.76
CA THR A 41 -28.29 17.57 -15.29
C THR A 41 -27.26 17.63 -16.41
N ASN A 42 -27.69 17.60 -17.68
CA ASN A 42 -26.85 17.56 -18.87
C ASN A 42 -25.86 16.38 -18.85
N ASN A 43 -26.38 15.17 -18.67
CA ASN A 43 -25.62 13.92 -18.53
C ASN A 43 -24.63 13.97 -17.34
N PHE A 44 -25.07 14.52 -16.20
CA PHE A 44 -24.22 14.70 -15.01
C PHE A 44 -22.91 15.42 -15.33
N TYR A 45 -22.99 16.47 -16.16
CA TYR A 45 -21.82 17.23 -16.57
C TYR A 45 -21.10 17.81 -15.36
N TYR A 46 -19.79 17.62 -15.28
CA TYR A 46 -19.00 18.01 -14.11
C TYR A 46 -19.12 19.49 -13.72
N LYS A 47 -19.40 20.40 -14.67
CA LYS A 47 -19.64 21.82 -14.35
C LYS A 47 -20.98 22.08 -13.63
N ASN A 48 -21.91 21.14 -13.69
CA ASN A 48 -23.14 21.19 -12.92
C ASN A 48 -22.96 20.59 -11.52
N GLU A 49 -21.77 20.09 -11.16
CA GLU A 49 -21.50 19.63 -9.79
C GLU A 49 -21.52 20.82 -8.83
N ILE A 50 -22.46 20.81 -7.88
CA ILE A 50 -22.63 21.84 -6.85
C ILE A 50 -22.15 21.40 -5.47
N GLY A 51 -21.85 20.11 -5.32
CA GLY A 51 -21.24 19.55 -4.12
C GLY A 51 -20.85 18.09 -4.32
N SER A 52 -19.73 17.68 -3.74
CA SER A 52 -19.27 16.29 -3.76
C SER A 52 -18.76 15.89 -2.39
N GLY A 53 -19.21 14.73 -1.91
CA GLY A 53 -18.73 14.09 -0.69
C GLY A 53 -18.28 12.65 -0.95
N GLY A 54 -17.90 11.95 0.12
CA GLY A 54 -17.44 10.56 0.05
C GLY A 54 -18.51 9.54 -0.38
N PHE A 55 -19.80 9.91 -0.32
CA PHE A 55 -20.93 9.00 -0.55
C PHE A 55 -21.75 9.34 -1.81
N ALA A 56 -21.81 10.62 -2.18
CA ALA A 56 -22.64 11.11 -3.28
C ALA A 56 -22.05 12.38 -3.91
N VAL A 57 -22.48 12.63 -5.14
CA VAL A 57 -22.26 13.88 -5.89
C VAL A 57 -23.60 14.55 -6.13
N VAL A 58 -23.67 15.85 -5.89
CA VAL A 58 -24.87 16.66 -6.08
C VAL A 58 -24.68 17.50 -7.35
N TYR A 59 -25.59 17.34 -8.30
CA TYR A 59 -25.61 18.05 -9.55
C TYR A 59 -26.77 19.05 -9.58
N LYS A 60 -26.55 20.21 -10.17
CA LYS A 60 -27.58 21.17 -10.52
C LYS A 60 -28.31 20.70 -11.78
N GLY A 61 -29.62 20.54 -11.69
CA GLY A 61 -30.50 20.24 -12.80
C GLY A 61 -31.24 21.50 -13.26
N MET A 62 -31.28 21.71 -14.58
CA MET A 62 -31.93 22.86 -15.20
C MET A 62 -33.32 22.48 -15.72
N LEU A 63 -34.36 23.13 -15.21
CA LEU A 63 -35.72 23.08 -15.75
C LEU A 63 -36.08 24.40 -16.42
N LYS A 64 -37.22 24.48 -17.11
CA LYS A 64 -37.65 25.75 -17.74
C LYS A 64 -38.04 26.80 -16.71
N ASN A 65 -38.63 26.36 -15.59
CA ASN A 65 -39.24 27.23 -14.58
C ASN A 65 -38.50 27.19 -13.24
N GLY A 66 -37.22 26.78 -13.23
CA GLY A 66 -36.42 26.75 -12.02
C GLY A 66 -35.32 25.70 -12.05
N GLU A 67 -34.71 25.48 -10.91
CA GLU A 67 -33.50 24.67 -10.77
C GLU A 67 -33.72 23.62 -9.68
N VAL A 68 -33.12 22.44 -9.86
CA VAL A 68 -33.20 21.33 -8.90
C VAL A 68 -31.80 20.88 -8.50
N ALA A 69 -31.68 20.28 -7.32
CA ALA A 69 -30.46 19.63 -6.85
C ALA A 69 -30.65 18.11 -6.93
N VAL A 70 -29.81 17.43 -7.69
CA VAL A 70 -29.86 15.98 -7.92
C VAL A 70 -28.65 15.33 -7.26
N LYS A 71 -28.86 14.69 -6.11
CA LYS A 71 -27.84 13.92 -5.35
C LYS A 71 -27.79 12.50 -5.90
N ARG A 72 -26.67 12.12 -6.54
CA ARG A 72 -26.38 10.78 -7.10
C ARG A 72 -25.34 10.07 -6.26
N LEU A 73 -25.64 8.85 -5.80
CA LEU A 73 -24.70 8.06 -5.00
C LEU A 73 -23.57 7.50 -5.89
N ARG A 74 -22.33 7.47 -5.38
CA ARG A 74 -21.14 6.99 -6.13
C ARG A 74 -21.09 5.45 -6.20
N ASP A 75 -21.38 4.78 -5.08
CA ASP A 75 -21.40 3.31 -4.94
C ASP A 75 -22.77 2.84 -4.44
N ALA A 76 -23.80 2.93 -5.28
CA ALA A 76 -25.19 2.66 -4.92
C ALA A 76 -25.40 1.35 -4.13
N TYR A 77 -24.74 0.26 -4.54
CA TYR A 77 -24.87 -1.07 -3.92
C TYR A 77 -24.39 -1.11 -2.46
N LYS A 78 -23.41 -0.28 -2.09
CA LYS A 78 -22.81 -0.24 -0.74
C LYS A 78 -23.65 0.55 0.25
N TYR A 79 -24.42 1.52 -0.23
CA TYR A 79 -25.14 2.51 0.58
C TYR A 79 -26.67 2.43 0.43
N GLU A 80 -27.19 1.27 0.00
CA GLU A 80 -28.63 1.05 -0.23
C GLU A 80 -29.47 1.28 1.03
N LYS A 81 -28.98 0.85 2.20
CA LYS A 81 -29.69 1.00 3.48
C LYS A 81 -29.78 2.47 3.93
N GLU A 82 -28.76 3.26 3.65
CA GLU A 82 -28.72 4.71 3.91
C GLU A 82 -29.63 5.45 2.93
N PHE A 83 -29.60 5.09 1.64
CA PHE A 83 -30.51 5.64 0.63
C PHE A 83 -31.98 5.42 0.97
N LEU A 84 -32.37 4.17 1.27
CA LEU A 84 -33.76 3.85 1.62
C LEU A 84 -34.21 4.59 2.88
N ARG A 85 -33.34 4.72 3.87
CA ARG A 85 -33.64 5.47 5.11
C ARG A 85 -33.82 6.96 4.84
N GLU A 86 -32.97 7.54 4.00
CA GLU A 86 -33.08 8.94 3.60
C GLU A 86 -34.42 9.17 2.88
N VAL A 87 -34.79 8.29 1.95
CA VAL A 87 -36.10 8.34 1.28
C VAL A 87 -37.25 8.20 2.29
N GLU A 88 -37.22 7.20 3.17
CA GLU A 88 -38.28 6.98 4.18
C GLU A 88 -38.51 8.18 5.11
N SER A 89 -37.44 8.84 5.55
CA SER A 89 -37.56 10.09 6.33
C SER A 89 -38.07 11.23 5.47
N LEU A 90 -37.51 11.43 4.27
CA LEU A 90 -37.86 12.54 3.38
C LEU A 90 -39.30 12.46 2.85
N MET A 91 -39.87 11.27 2.72
CA MET A 91 -41.27 11.09 2.34
C MET A 91 -42.26 11.57 3.41
N LYS A 92 -41.82 11.73 4.68
CA LYS A 92 -42.67 12.14 5.82
C LYS A 92 -42.56 13.63 6.16
N VAL A 93 -41.49 14.30 5.72
CA VAL A 93 -41.18 15.67 6.12
C VAL A 93 -41.75 16.68 5.13
N LYS A 94 -42.53 17.64 5.62
CA LYS A 94 -42.94 18.84 4.88
C LYS A 94 -42.97 20.02 5.85
N HIS A 95 -41.99 20.91 5.75
CA HIS A 95 -41.89 22.08 6.63
C HIS A 95 -41.09 23.20 5.96
N LYS A 96 -41.45 24.47 6.23
CA LYS A 96 -40.78 25.65 5.67
C LYS A 96 -39.27 25.73 6.00
N ASN A 97 -38.80 25.04 7.03
CA ASN A 97 -37.38 24.98 7.44
C ASN A 97 -36.70 23.63 7.15
N ILE A 98 -37.25 22.83 6.23
CA ILE A 98 -36.65 21.58 5.74
C ILE A 98 -36.59 21.69 4.22
N VAL A 99 -35.52 21.19 3.60
CA VAL A 99 -35.40 21.22 2.14
C VAL A 99 -36.54 20.41 1.50
N GLN A 100 -37.21 21.00 0.50
CA GLN A 100 -38.30 20.31 -0.19
C GLN A 100 -37.75 19.18 -1.07
N PHE A 101 -38.19 17.96 -0.77
CA PHE A 101 -37.85 16.75 -1.52
C PHE A 101 -38.85 16.55 -2.65
N LEU A 102 -38.36 16.44 -3.89
CA LEU A 102 -39.19 16.31 -5.09
C LEU A 102 -39.34 14.85 -5.53
N GLY A 103 -38.39 13.98 -5.21
CA GLY A 103 -38.50 12.57 -5.56
C GLY A 103 -37.18 11.82 -5.58
N TYR A 104 -37.27 10.52 -5.88
CA TYR A 104 -36.14 9.60 -5.92
C TYR A 104 -36.08 8.85 -7.24
N CYS A 105 -34.90 8.37 -7.61
CA CYS A 105 -34.69 7.47 -8.73
C CYS A 105 -33.99 6.20 -8.24
N VAL A 106 -34.58 5.06 -8.61
CA VAL A 106 -34.01 3.72 -8.46
C VAL A 106 -34.02 3.12 -9.86
N ASP A 107 -32.85 3.04 -10.49
CA ASP A 107 -32.70 2.51 -11.84
C ASP A 107 -31.54 1.51 -11.91
N ILE A 108 -31.54 0.63 -12.91
CA ILE A 108 -30.47 -0.33 -13.17
C ILE A 108 -30.17 -0.28 -14.67
N GLN A 109 -28.95 0.13 -15.02
CA GLN A 109 -28.54 0.29 -16.41
C GLN A 109 -27.48 -0.72 -16.81
N GLY A 110 -27.73 -1.44 -17.90
CA GLY A 110 -26.71 -2.26 -18.54
C GLY A 110 -25.69 -1.35 -19.25
N LYS A 111 -24.49 -1.25 -18.71
CA LYS A 111 -23.37 -0.53 -19.33
C LYS A 111 -22.43 -1.52 -19.99
N VAL A 112 -22.10 -1.24 -21.25
CA VAL A 112 -21.04 -1.95 -21.96
C VAL A 112 -19.72 -1.57 -21.30
N ASP A 113 -19.06 -2.54 -20.66
CA ASP A 113 -17.77 -2.34 -20.01
C ASP A 113 -16.75 -3.38 -20.48
N ARG A 114 -15.46 -3.06 -20.33
CA ARG A 114 -14.36 -3.94 -20.71
C ARG A 114 -13.81 -4.63 -19.48
N TYR A 115 -14.31 -5.83 -19.25
CA TYR A 115 -13.78 -6.72 -18.23
C TYR A 115 -12.88 -7.77 -18.91
N ASN A 116 -11.62 -7.86 -18.49
CA ASN A 116 -10.65 -8.80 -19.05
C ASN A 116 -10.46 -8.70 -20.59
N GLY A 117 -10.57 -7.48 -21.14
CA GLY A 117 -10.43 -7.24 -22.59
C GLY A 117 -11.62 -7.74 -23.44
N LYS A 118 -12.63 -8.35 -22.81
CA LYS A 118 -13.91 -8.69 -23.43
C LYS A 118 -14.93 -7.61 -23.12
N ILE A 119 -15.81 -7.38 -24.08
CA ILE A 119 -16.94 -6.47 -23.93
C ILE A 119 -18.03 -7.24 -23.18
N ILE A 120 -18.37 -6.82 -21.97
CA ILE A 120 -19.47 -7.36 -21.16
C ILE A 120 -20.57 -6.30 -20.97
N MET A 121 -21.79 -6.72 -20.68
CA MET A 121 -22.85 -5.83 -20.20
C MET A 121 -22.89 -5.94 -18.67
N ALA A 122 -22.49 -4.89 -17.97
CA ALA A 122 -22.51 -4.81 -16.51
C ALA A 122 -23.73 -4.00 -16.04
N ASP A 123 -24.44 -4.49 -15.03
CA ASP A 123 -25.56 -3.75 -14.43
C ASP A 123 -25.04 -2.70 -13.45
N VAL A 124 -25.31 -1.43 -13.76
CA VAL A 124 -24.96 -0.27 -12.93
C VAL A 124 -26.22 0.18 -12.19
N GLN A 125 -26.19 0.10 -10.86
CA GLN A 125 -27.30 0.57 -10.03
C GLN A 125 -27.21 2.08 -9.87
N GLU A 126 -28.29 2.77 -10.23
CA GLU A 126 -28.44 4.21 -10.10
C GLU A 126 -29.38 4.53 -8.94
N ARG A 127 -28.88 5.34 -7.99
CA ARG A 127 -29.63 5.82 -6.82
C ARG A 127 -29.49 7.33 -6.76
N LEU A 128 -30.60 8.03 -6.97
CA LEU A 128 -30.62 9.49 -6.98
C LEU A 128 -31.76 10.05 -6.13
N LEU A 129 -31.53 11.22 -5.55
CA LEU A 129 -32.50 12.02 -4.82
C LEU A 129 -32.58 13.40 -5.48
N CYS A 130 -33.78 13.92 -5.69
CA CYS A 130 -34.04 15.21 -6.31
C CYS A 130 -34.70 16.15 -5.31
N PHE A 131 -34.13 17.33 -5.15
CA PHE A 131 -34.58 18.38 -4.24
C PHE A 131 -34.75 19.70 -4.99
N VAL A 132 -35.44 20.65 -4.37
CA VAL A 132 -35.38 22.05 -4.78
C VAL A 132 -33.93 22.55 -4.65
N TYR A 133 -33.43 23.26 -5.65
CA TYR A 133 -32.12 23.90 -5.56
C TYR A 133 -32.20 25.17 -4.70
N LEU A 134 -31.24 25.34 -3.81
CA LEU A 134 -31.16 26.48 -2.89
C LEU A 134 -29.87 27.28 -3.18
N PRO A 135 -29.95 28.44 -3.85
CA PRO A 135 -28.79 29.11 -4.45
C PRO A 135 -27.86 29.77 -3.41
N ASN A 136 -28.38 30.14 -2.24
CA ASN A 136 -27.59 30.73 -1.17
C ASN A 136 -26.72 29.69 -0.42
N GLY A 137 -26.78 28.41 -0.81
CA GLY A 137 -25.84 27.38 -0.37
C GLY A 137 -25.93 27.09 1.13
N THR A 138 -24.83 26.58 1.72
CA THR A 138 -24.82 26.10 3.12
C THR A 138 -24.52 27.22 4.11
N LEU A 139 -25.11 27.15 5.31
CA LEU A 139 -24.83 28.03 6.45
C LEU A 139 -23.33 28.11 6.78
N ASN A 140 -22.58 27.01 6.59
CA ASN A 140 -21.12 26.97 6.77
C ASN A 140 -20.35 28.00 5.93
N LYS A 141 -20.87 28.39 4.75
CA LYS A 141 -20.27 29.45 3.92
C LYS A 141 -20.50 30.83 4.52
N HIS A 142 -21.60 31.02 5.24
CA HIS A 142 -22.02 32.30 5.82
C HIS A 142 -21.38 32.56 7.20
N ILE A 143 -21.00 31.50 7.95
CA ILE A 143 -20.37 31.65 9.28
C ILE A 143 -18.85 31.84 9.20
N LYS A 144 -18.16 31.29 8.19
CA LYS A 144 -16.68 31.28 8.10
C LYS A 144 -16.04 32.55 7.53
N ASP A 145 -16.82 33.40 6.91
CA ASP A 145 -16.33 34.64 6.33
C ASP A 145 -16.39 35.74 7.40
N THR A 146 -15.25 36.05 8.03
CA THR A 146 -15.13 37.12 9.05
C THR A 146 -15.47 38.52 8.51
N SER A 147 -15.69 38.66 7.19
CA SER A 147 -16.22 39.85 6.54
C SER A 147 -17.74 39.85 6.33
N CYS A 148 -18.45 38.78 6.70
CA CYS A 148 -19.90 38.75 6.64
C CYS A 148 -20.48 39.56 7.80
N GLY A 149 -20.68 40.87 7.55
CA GLY A 149 -21.47 41.76 8.38
C GLY A 149 -22.95 41.39 8.35
N THR A 150 -23.29 40.13 8.67
CA THR A 150 -24.68 39.69 8.79
C THR A 150 -25.31 40.43 9.95
N GLU A 151 -26.31 41.24 9.64
CA GLU A 151 -27.10 41.98 10.62
C GLU A 151 -27.69 40.99 11.64
N TRP A 152 -27.66 41.33 12.94
CA TRP A 152 -28.14 40.47 14.03
C TRP A 152 -29.51 39.86 13.73
N LYS A 153 -30.41 40.64 13.14
CA LYS A 153 -31.74 40.20 12.72
C LYS A 153 -31.68 38.95 11.86
N THR A 154 -30.77 38.87 10.88
CA THR A 154 -30.59 37.70 10.02
C THR A 154 -30.07 36.50 10.82
N CYS A 155 -29.08 36.69 11.69
CA CYS A 155 -28.57 35.63 12.57
C CYS A 155 -29.67 35.04 13.45
N TYR A 156 -30.49 35.89 14.06
CA TYR A 156 -31.61 35.47 14.89
C TYR A 156 -32.67 34.70 14.09
N HIS A 157 -33.04 35.18 12.89
CA HIS A 157 -33.98 34.46 12.02
C HIS A 157 -33.45 33.08 11.60
N ILE A 158 -32.14 32.96 11.36
CA ILE A 158 -31.50 31.67 11.07
C ILE A 158 -31.59 30.74 12.29
N ILE A 159 -31.20 31.21 13.48
CA ILE A 159 -31.27 30.41 14.72
C ILE A 159 -32.71 29.94 14.96
N LYS A 160 -33.67 30.86 14.91
CA LYS A 160 -35.10 30.57 15.10
C LYS A 160 -35.61 29.57 14.06
N GLY A 161 -35.27 29.74 12.78
CA GLY A 161 -35.69 28.82 11.72
C GLY A 161 -35.11 27.42 11.86
N ILE A 162 -33.86 27.27 12.31
CA ILE A 162 -33.26 25.96 12.62
C ILE A 162 -34.01 25.31 13.79
N CYS A 163 -34.31 26.08 14.85
CA CYS A 163 -35.10 25.60 15.98
C CYS A 163 -36.51 25.16 15.56
N GLU A 164 -37.20 25.93 14.71
CA GLU A 164 -38.52 25.57 14.17
C GLU A 164 -38.47 24.26 13.36
N GLY A 165 -37.46 24.12 12.48
CA GLY A 165 -37.26 22.90 11.69
C GLY A 165 -36.97 21.67 12.56
N LEU A 166 -36.08 21.81 13.55
CA LEU A 166 -35.74 20.70 14.44
C LEU A 166 -36.89 20.33 15.40
N HIS A 167 -37.64 21.33 15.87
CA HIS A 167 -38.85 21.12 16.65
C HIS A 167 -39.89 20.29 15.87
N TYR A 168 -40.10 20.62 14.60
CA TYR A 168 -40.95 19.85 13.70
C TYR A 168 -40.45 18.40 13.53
N LEU A 169 -39.15 18.19 13.26
CA LEU A 169 -38.61 16.83 13.12
C LEU A 169 -38.84 15.98 14.38
N HIS A 170 -38.58 16.55 15.56
CA HIS A 170 -38.78 15.84 16.83
C HIS A 170 -40.26 15.57 17.12
N SER A 171 -41.20 16.41 16.66
CA SER A 171 -42.65 16.20 16.85
C SER A 171 -43.19 15.03 16.02
N ILE A 172 -42.57 14.73 14.87
CA ILE A 172 -42.87 13.57 14.04
C ILE A 172 -41.91 12.40 14.28
N ASN A 173 -41.21 12.40 15.43
CA ASN A 173 -40.28 11.35 15.86
C ASN A 173 -39.10 11.08 14.91
N ILE A 174 -38.61 12.09 14.21
CA ILE A 174 -37.40 12.00 13.37
C ILE A 174 -36.23 12.68 14.07
N MET A 175 -35.16 11.91 14.29
CA MET A 175 -33.88 12.37 14.79
C MET A 175 -32.92 12.61 13.63
N HIS A 176 -32.28 13.78 13.57
CA HIS A 176 -31.42 14.14 12.44
C HIS A 176 -30.03 13.46 12.53
N LEU A 177 -29.39 13.52 13.70
CA LEU A 177 -28.11 12.91 14.07
C LEU A 177 -26.85 13.39 13.33
N ASP A 178 -26.99 14.17 12.27
CA ASP A 178 -25.88 14.86 11.59
C ASP A 178 -26.18 16.34 11.35
N LEU A 179 -26.73 17.02 12.36
CA LEU A 179 -27.02 18.45 12.28
C LEU A 179 -25.71 19.25 12.38
N LYS A 180 -25.41 20.04 11.35
CA LYS A 180 -24.20 20.87 11.25
C LYS A 180 -24.42 21.99 10.23
N PRO A 181 -23.62 23.07 10.22
CA PRO A 181 -23.79 24.17 9.27
C PRO A 181 -23.70 23.78 7.79
N SER A 182 -23.04 22.66 7.44
CA SER A 182 -23.02 22.17 6.05
C SER A 182 -24.33 21.48 5.63
N ASN A 183 -25.17 21.09 6.59
CA ASN A 183 -26.46 20.41 6.37
C ASN A 183 -27.65 21.35 6.63
N ILE A 184 -27.39 22.66 6.69
CA ILE A 184 -28.40 23.72 6.73
C ILE A 184 -28.17 24.57 5.48
N LEU A 185 -29.12 24.55 4.55
CA LEU A 185 -29.10 25.31 3.31
C LEU A 185 -29.91 26.60 3.48
N MET A 186 -29.59 27.62 2.69
CA MET A 186 -30.33 28.89 2.67
C MET A 186 -31.11 29.00 1.36
N ASP A 187 -32.41 29.30 1.47
CA ASP A 187 -33.20 29.69 0.30
C ASP A 187 -32.94 31.15 -0.10
N ASP A 188 -33.64 31.61 -1.14
CA ASP A 188 -33.50 32.94 -1.73
C ASP A 188 -33.71 34.07 -0.71
N ASN A 189 -34.49 33.81 0.34
CA ASN A 189 -34.84 34.76 1.40
C ASN A 189 -33.99 34.60 2.67
N MET A 190 -32.88 33.86 2.61
CA MET A 190 -32.03 33.52 3.75
C MET A 190 -32.76 32.72 4.86
N ILE A 191 -33.84 32.01 4.51
CA ILE A 191 -34.54 31.13 5.44
C ILE A 191 -33.78 29.80 5.49
N PRO A 192 -33.41 29.30 6.70
CA PRO A 192 -32.66 28.05 6.84
C PRO A 192 -33.54 26.83 6.53
N LYS A 193 -32.97 25.87 5.80
CA LYS A 193 -33.57 24.59 5.40
C LYS A 193 -32.65 23.43 5.83
N ILE A 194 -33.12 22.58 6.73
CA ILE A 194 -32.40 21.36 7.16
C ILE A 194 -32.42 20.33 6.02
N THR A 195 -31.28 19.69 5.75
CA THR A 195 -31.09 18.69 4.69
C THR A 195 -30.20 17.52 5.15
N ASP A 196 -30.11 16.48 4.32
CA ASP A 196 -29.23 15.30 4.46
C ASP A 196 -29.64 14.34 5.59
N PHE A 197 -30.67 13.54 5.30
CA PHE A 197 -31.27 12.58 6.23
C PHE A 197 -30.65 11.17 6.12
N GLY A 198 -29.48 11.02 5.48
CA GLY A 198 -28.85 9.70 5.22
C GLY A 198 -28.57 8.87 6.48
N VAL A 199 -28.44 9.53 7.64
CA VAL A 199 -28.19 8.87 8.93
C VAL A 199 -29.29 9.11 9.96
N SER A 200 -30.40 9.73 9.57
CA SER A 200 -31.54 10.01 10.45
C SER A 200 -32.11 8.72 11.06
N ARG A 201 -32.89 8.85 12.15
CA ARG A 201 -33.64 7.74 12.75
C ARG A 201 -35.09 8.14 12.98
N ASN A 202 -36.00 7.30 12.52
CA ASN A 202 -37.41 7.39 12.85
C ASN A 202 -37.64 6.58 14.13
N PHE A 203 -38.10 7.22 15.19
CA PHE A 203 -38.46 6.57 16.45
C PHE A 203 -39.94 6.14 16.38
N GLU A 204 -40.28 5.01 17.01
CA GLU A 204 -41.69 4.65 17.24
C GLU A 204 -42.34 5.58 18.26
N GLU A 205 -43.67 5.73 18.27
CA GLU A 205 -44.38 6.77 19.04
C GLU A 205 -44.05 6.81 20.54
N MET A 206 -43.74 5.66 21.17
CA MET A 206 -43.36 5.59 22.60
C MET A 206 -41.86 5.42 22.84
N GLN A 207 -41.05 5.39 21.78
CA GLN A 207 -39.61 5.18 21.89
C GLN A 207 -38.92 6.47 22.31
N THR A 208 -38.21 6.45 23.44
CA THR A 208 -37.45 7.60 23.97
C THR A 208 -35.95 7.51 23.67
N GLN A 209 -35.47 6.32 23.33
CA GLN A 209 -34.08 6.03 23.01
C GLN A 209 -33.96 4.84 22.04
N THR A 210 -32.88 4.80 21.27
CA THR A 210 -32.53 3.64 20.41
C THR A 210 -31.04 3.34 20.49
N ILE A 211 -30.63 2.13 20.12
CA ILE A 211 -29.22 1.70 20.16
C ILE A 211 -28.63 1.73 18.74
N ALA A 212 -27.53 2.44 18.56
CA ALA A 212 -26.78 2.49 17.30
C ALA A 212 -25.71 1.38 17.25
N THR A 213 -25.60 0.67 16.13
CA THR A 213 -24.57 -0.36 15.89
C THR A 213 -23.25 0.19 15.33
N LYS A 214 -23.25 1.48 14.94
CA LYS A 214 -22.13 2.23 14.38
C LYS A 214 -22.18 3.67 14.92
N MET A 215 -21.03 4.33 15.00
CA MET A 215 -20.93 5.77 15.31
C MET A 215 -21.61 6.58 14.20
N ILE A 216 -22.48 7.53 14.55
CA ILE A 216 -23.29 8.35 13.63
C ILE A 216 -23.12 9.82 13.97
N GLY A 217 -22.80 10.66 12.98
CA GLY A 217 -22.69 12.12 13.07
C GLY A 217 -21.27 12.66 12.78
N THR A 218 -21.12 13.98 12.75
CA THR A 218 -19.87 14.66 12.35
C THR A 218 -19.04 15.15 13.55
N ILE A 219 -17.75 14.79 13.56
CA ILE A 219 -16.79 15.22 14.60
C ILE A 219 -16.79 16.75 14.73
N GLY A 220 -16.96 17.22 15.97
CA GLY A 220 -17.11 18.65 16.31
C GLY A 220 -18.54 19.11 16.55
N TYR A 221 -19.56 18.36 16.11
CA TYR A 221 -20.98 18.57 16.45
C TYR A 221 -21.58 17.37 17.21
N LEU A 222 -20.83 16.27 17.32
CA LEU A 222 -21.23 15.07 18.05
C LEU A 222 -21.38 15.34 19.56
N ALA A 223 -22.52 14.94 20.11
CA ALA A 223 -22.77 14.97 21.54
C ALA A 223 -21.83 14.01 22.29
N PRO A 224 -21.20 14.40 23.42
CA PRO A 224 -20.19 13.61 24.13
C PRO A 224 -20.62 12.19 24.44
N GLU A 225 -21.89 11.97 24.74
CA GLU A 225 -22.46 10.65 25.06
C GLU A 225 -22.53 9.68 23.86
N PHE A 226 -22.03 10.04 22.68
CA PHE A 226 -21.98 9.17 21.49
C PHE A 226 -21.32 7.81 21.74
N HIS A 227 -20.37 7.73 22.68
CA HIS A 227 -19.70 6.49 23.07
C HIS A 227 -20.61 5.47 23.78
N THR A 228 -21.79 5.89 24.27
CA THR A 228 -22.73 5.01 24.96
C THR A 228 -23.58 4.16 23.99
N ASN A 229 -23.51 4.45 22.68
CA ASN A 229 -24.36 3.88 21.63
C ASN A 229 -25.87 4.11 21.83
N VAL A 230 -26.30 4.85 22.86
CA VAL A 230 -27.70 5.20 23.11
C VAL A 230 -28.00 6.54 22.43
N ILE A 231 -28.86 6.54 21.43
CA ILE A 231 -29.34 7.74 20.75
C ILE A 231 -30.60 8.26 21.45
N THR A 232 -30.63 9.54 21.78
CA THR A 232 -31.79 10.25 22.31
C THR A 232 -32.01 11.59 21.60
N ARG A 233 -33.16 12.23 21.82
CA ARG A 233 -33.46 13.60 21.33
C ARG A 233 -32.39 14.64 21.69
N LYS A 234 -31.62 14.40 22.76
CA LYS A 234 -30.58 15.32 23.24
C LYS A 234 -29.34 15.38 22.33
N PHE A 235 -29.14 14.45 21.40
CA PHE A 235 -28.04 14.50 20.43
C PHE A 235 -28.16 15.68 19.47
N ASP A 236 -29.36 15.87 18.91
CA ASP A 236 -29.61 17.00 18.02
C ASP A 236 -29.58 18.34 18.77
N LEU A 237 -29.97 18.35 20.06
CA LEU A 237 -29.86 19.55 20.89
C LEU A 237 -28.40 19.97 21.10
N TYR A 238 -27.50 19.02 21.37
CA TYR A 238 -26.08 19.34 21.48
C TYR A 238 -25.54 19.93 20.17
N SER A 239 -25.87 19.29 19.05
CA SER A 239 -25.48 19.77 17.71
C SER A 239 -26.01 21.19 17.45
N LEU A 240 -27.27 21.46 17.83
CA LEU A 240 -27.89 22.79 17.76
C LEU A 240 -27.13 23.81 18.62
N GLY A 241 -26.74 23.45 19.84
CA GLY A 241 -25.98 24.32 20.73
C GLY A 241 -24.64 24.76 20.13
N ILE A 242 -23.90 23.82 19.54
CA ILE A 242 -22.64 24.13 18.84
C ILE A 242 -22.89 25.07 17.66
N ILE A 243 -23.94 24.84 16.87
CA ILE A 243 -24.30 25.70 15.73
C ILE A 243 -24.65 27.11 16.21
N ILE A 244 -25.42 27.26 17.28
CA ILE A 244 -25.76 28.57 17.86
C ILE A 244 -24.48 29.29 18.29
N MET A 245 -23.58 28.63 19.00
CA MET A 245 -22.31 29.25 19.41
C MET A 245 -21.44 29.66 18.22
N GLU A 246 -21.42 28.85 17.16
CA GLU A 246 -20.69 29.15 15.92
C GLU A 246 -21.29 30.37 15.20
N ILE A 247 -22.62 30.51 15.17
CA ILE A 247 -23.30 31.71 14.63
C ILE A 247 -22.99 32.95 15.47
N LEU A 248 -23.04 32.84 16.81
CA LEU A 248 -22.86 33.97 17.72
C LEU A 248 -21.42 34.47 17.79
N THR A 249 -20.44 33.56 17.71
CA THR A 249 -19.03 33.88 18.03
C THR A 249 -18.07 33.62 16.88
N GLY A 250 -18.51 32.96 15.80
CA GLY A 250 -17.65 32.45 14.74
C GLY A 250 -16.78 31.25 15.17
N LYS A 251 -16.95 30.76 16.41
CA LYS A 251 -16.18 29.67 17.01
C LYS A 251 -17.13 28.62 17.59
N ARG A 252 -16.66 27.37 17.65
CA ARG A 252 -17.44 26.23 18.20
C ARG A 252 -17.30 26.08 19.71
N GLU A 253 -16.38 26.83 20.33
CA GLU A 253 -16.11 26.76 21.76
C GLU A 253 -17.19 27.51 22.55
N SER A 254 -17.50 27.01 23.74
CA SER A 254 -18.32 27.74 24.70
C SER A 254 -17.62 29.05 25.11
N GLN A 255 -18.35 30.15 25.12
CA GLN A 255 -17.89 31.43 25.65
C GLN A 255 -18.89 31.90 26.71
N PRO A 256 -18.43 32.59 27.77
CA PRO A 256 -19.34 33.22 28.74
C PRO A 256 -20.32 34.14 28.03
N VAL A 257 -21.59 34.15 28.47
CA VAL A 257 -22.67 34.96 27.89
C VAL A 257 -22.27 36.43 27.81
N GLU A 258 -21.60 36.93 28.85
CA GLU A 258 -21.12 38.31 28.96
C GLU A 258 -20.11 38.65 27.85
N SER A 259 -19.21 37.73 27.52
CA SER A 259 -18.23 37.91 26.45
C SER A 259 -18.88 37.99 25.07
N VAL A 260 -19.91 37.14 24.84
CA VAL A 260 -20.71 37.20 23.62
C VAL A 260 -21.44 38.54 23.52
N LEU A 261 -22.07 38.99 24.61
CA LEU A 261 -22.78 40.27 24.66
C LEU A 261 -21.84 41.46 24.44
N GLU A 262 -20.66 41.48 25.04
CA GLU A 262 -19.64 42.53 24.82
C GLU A 262 -19.19 42.59 23.34
N SER A 263 -18.96 41.43 22.72
CA SER A 263 -18.57 41.36 21.30
C SER A 263 -19.67 41.87 20.36
N TRP A 264 -20.94 41.67 20.67
CA TRP A 264 -22.05 42.19 19.85
C TRP A 264 -22.37 43.65 20.18
N ASN A 265 -22.24 44.06 21.45
CA ASN A 265 -22.45 45.44 21.87
C ASN A 265 -21.42 46.38 21.22
N SER A 266 -20.14 45.98 21.17
CA SER A 266 -19.10 46.74 20.47
C SER A 266 -19.32 46.88 18.97
N ARG A 267 -20.18 46.03 18.35
CA ARG A 267 -20.51 46.08 16.92
C ARG A 267 -21.80 46.84 16.61
N LEU A 268 -22.74 46.90 17.56
CA LEU A 268 -24.12 47.37 17.33
C LEU A 268 -24.58 48.48 18.29
N GLU A 269 -23.74 48.92 19.23
CA GLU A 269 -24.05 49.97 20.23
C GLU A 269 -25.37 49.72 21.01
N LEU A 270 -25.51 48.55 21.61
CA LEU A 270 -26.74 48.07 22.25
C LEU A 270 -26.80 48.41 23.76
N SER A 271 -27.89 49.04 24.21
CA SER A 271 -28.19 49.25 25.63
C SER A 271 -29.02 48.11 26.24
N GLN A 272 -28.88 47.87 27.56
CA GLN A 272 -29.78 46.98 28.30
C GLN A 272 -31.24 47.44 28.14
N GLY A 273 -32.13 46.52 27.76
CA GLY A 273 -33.53 46.81 27.39
C GLY A 273 -33.81 46.88 25.89
N ASN A 274 -32.79 46.83 25.02
CA ASN A 274 -32.95 46.67 23.58
C ASN A 274 -33.37 45.22 23.24
N GLN A 275 -34.37 45.05 22.37
CA GLN A 275 -34.86 43.74 21.92
C GLN A 275 -33.75 42.83 21.38
N HIS A 276 -32.82 43.37 20.58
CA HIS A 276 -31.68 42.63 20.04
C HIS A 276 -30.74 42.15 21.15
N TYR A 277 -30.55 42.94 22.21
CA TYR A 277 -29.69 42.56 23.33
C TYR A 277 -30.26 41.35 24.08
N GLU A 278 -31.57 41.34 24.35
CA GLU A 278 -32.22 40.21 25.02
C GLU A 278 -32.29 38.96 24.12
N GLN A 279 -32.46 39.13 22.80
CA GLN A 279 -32.36 38.04 21.84
C GLN A 279 -30.97 37.40 21.82
N ILE A 280 -29.89 38.21 21.82
CA ILE A 280 -28.50 37.72 21.84
C ILE A 280 -28.24 36.93 23.13
N ARG A 281 -28.65 37.48 24.27
CA ARG A 281 -28.52 36.82 25.58
C ARG A 281 -29.22 35.46 25.57
N ALA A 282 -30.49 35.42 25.19
CA ALA A 282 -31.26 34.19 25.17
C ALA A 282 -30.63 33.12 24.26
N CYS A 283 -30.16 33.51 23.06
CA CYS A 283 -29.47 32.60 22.16
C CYS A 283 -28.17 32.05 22.77
N ALA A 284 -27.36 32.90 23.42
CA ALA A 284 -26.10 32.47 24.05
C ALA A 284 -26.36 31.49 25.21
N GLU A 285 -27.33 31.78 26.07
CA GLU A 285 -27.72 30.90 27.16
C GLU A 285 -28.23 29.53 26.65
N ILE A 286 -29.11 29.54 25.64
CA ILE A 286 -29.60 28.32 24.99
C ILE A 286 -28.44 27.51 24.42
N GLY A 287 -27.50 28.17 23.73
CA GLY A 287 -26.30 27.55 23.18
C GLY A 287 -25.48 26.82 24.25
N ILE A 288 -25.18 27.49 25.37
CA ILE A 288 -24.39 26.96 26.48
C ILE A 288 -25.09 25.80 27.21
N GLU A 289 -26.40 25.90 27.42
CA GLU A 289 -27.19 24.82 28.03
C GLU A 289 -27.25 23.59 27.12
N CYS A 290 -27.35 23.78 25.81
CA CYS A 290 -27.40 22.69 24.84
C CYS A 290 -26.09 21.89 24.77
N ILE A 291 -24.94 22.54 24.96
CA ILE A 291 -23.62 21.90 24.86
C ILE A 291 -23.11 21.30 26.18
N GLN A 292 -23.98 21.17 27.20
CA GLN A 292 -23.60 20.48 28.44
C GLN A 292 -23.23 19.02 28.17
N ASP A 293 -22.11 18.56 28.74
CA ASP A 293 -21.66 17.17 28.58
C ASP A 293 -22.68 16.18 29.12
N ASP A 294 -23.34 16.52 30.24
CA ASP A 294 -24.44 15.75 30.82
C ASP A 294 -25.76 16.03 30.09
N PRO A 295 -26.36 15.03 29.39
CA PRO A 295 -27.59 15.22 28.63
C PRO A 295 -28.79 15.61 29.48
N THR A 296 -28.77 15.33 30.79
CA THR A 296 -29.85 15.68 31.72
C THR A 296 -29.88 17.16 32.05
N LYS A 297 -28.74 17.86 31.90
CA LYS A 297 -28.61 19.31 32.12
C LYS A 297 -28.96 20.15 30.89
N ARG A 298 -29.09 19.53 29.72
CA ARG A 298 -29.55 20.19 28.49
C ARG A 298 -31.05 20.48 28.56
N PRO A 299 -31.59 21.43 27.76
CA PRO A 299 -33.03 21.70 27.70
C PRO A 299 -33.86 20.42 27.55
N ALA A 300 -35.04 20.39 28.18
CA ALA A 300 -35.85 19.17 28.25
C ALA A 300 -36.26 18.66 26.86
N ASN A 301 -36.63 19.58 25.96
CA ASN A 301 -37.02 19.32 24.58
C ASN A 301 -36.95 20.62 23.76
N MET A 302 -37.24 20.53 22.46
CA MET A 302 -37.30 21.70 21.58
C MET A 302 -38.39 22.72 21.96
N THR A 303 -39.50 22.30 22.58
CA THR A 303 -40.57 23.23 23.02
C THR A 303 -40.04 24.25 24.02
N HIS A 304 -39.23 23.80 25.00
CA HIS A 304 -38.59 24.68 25.97
C HIS A 304 -37.68 25.73 25.31
N ILE A 305 -37.00 25.38 24.21
CA ILE A 305 -36.14 26.31 23.46
C ILE A 305 -37.01 27.33 22.69
N MET A 306 -38.11 26.87 22.07
CA MET A 306 -39.02 27.73 21.32
C MET A 306 -39.73 28.76 22.21
N ASP A 307 -40.15 28.37 23.42
CA ASP A 307 -40.81 29.27 24.37
C ASP A 307 -39.89 30.43 24.79
N ARG A 308 -38.61 30.12 25.10
CA ARG A 308 -37.60 31.14 25.45
C ARG A 308 -37.32 32.12 24.32
N LEU A 309 -37.26 31.66 23.07
CA LEU A 309 -37.09 32.55 21.93
C LEU A 309 -38.29 33.49 21.76
N ALA A 310 -39.52 32.99 21.95
CA ALA A 310 -40.74 33.79 21.80
C ALA A 310 -40.90 34.90 22.87
N GLU A 311 -40.34 34.73 24.07
CA GLU A 311 -40.38 35.74 25.14
C GLU A 311 -39.58 37.01 24.79
N THR A 312 -38.50 36.86 24.02
CA THR A 312 -37.64 37.98 23.60
C THR A 312 -38.27 38.90 22.54
N GLU A 313 -39.42 38.53 21.97
CA GLU A 313 -40.08 39.30 20.91
C GLU A 313 -41.12 40.31 21.41
N ARG A 314 -41.30 40.47 22.74
CA ARG A 314 -42.43 41.20 23.35
C ARG A 314 -42.14 42.60 23.93
N THR A 315 -41.02 43.25 23.61
CA THR A 315 -40.62 44.55 24.21
C THR A 315 -40.41 45.68 23.19
N GLU A 316 -41.24 46.74 23.21
CA GLU A 316 -41.03 48.03 22.51
C GLU A 316 -41.18 49.23 23.48
N PRO A 317 -40.35 50.29 23.34
CA PRO A 317 -40.73 51.66 23.72
C PRO A 317 -40.60 52.69 22.58
N LEU A 318 -41.53 53.65 22.59
CA LEU A 318 -41.72 54.80 21.68
C LEU A 318 -40.85 56.05 22.03
N CYS A 319 -40.83 57.02 21.10
CA CYS A 319 -40.38 58.44 21.14
C CYS A 319 -38.94 58.75 20.64
N GLU A 320 -38.62 59.85 19.95
CA GLU A 320 -39.32 61.03 19.40
C GLU A 320 -38.28 61.79 18.54
N CYS A 321 -38.68 62.47 17.45
CA CYS A 321 -38.07 63.72 16.93
C CYS A 321 -38.77 64.13 15.62
N LEU A 322 -39.60 65.17 15.66
CA LEU A 322 -40.20 65.84 14.50
C LEU A 322 -39.86 67.32 14.60
N ASP A 323 -39.08 67.84 13.64
CA ASP A 323 -39.28 69.18 13.09
C ASP A 323 -38.37 69.38 11.85
N ASP A 324 -38.92 69.05 10.67
CA ASP A 324 -38.61 69.66 9.34
C ASP A 324 -39.47 68.99 8.22
N THR A 325 -40.08 67.84 8.52
CA THR A 325 -40.80 66.96 7.57
C THR A 325 -42.13 67.53 7.08
N ALA A 326 -42.85 68.28 7.93
CA ALA A 326 -44.22 68.71 7.67
C ALA A 326 -44.37 69.60 6.41
N ALA A 327 -43.32 70.34 6.02
CA ALA A 327 -43.34 71.19 4.83
C ALA A 327 -43.09 70.39 3.52
N ARG A 328 -42.25 69.35 3.55
CA ARG A 328 -42.00 68.44 2.41
C ARG A 328 -43.15 67.44 2.20
N GLU A 329 -43.79 67.02 3.28
CA GLU A 329 -44.89 66.05 3.26
C GLU A 329 -46.15 66.57 2.56
N VAL A 330 -46.43 67.87 2.64
CA VAL A 330 -47.58 68.48 1.95
C VAL A 330 -47.32 68.62 0.43
N ALA A 331 -46.08 68.87 0.02
CA ALA A 331 -45.70 68.96 -1.39
C ALA A 331 -45.60 67.56 -2.06
N SER A 332 -45.08 66.56 -1.35
CA SER A 332 -44.98 65.17 -1.85
C SER A 332 -46.35 64.51 -2.00
N PHE A 333 -47.30 64.82 -1.11
CA PHE A 333 -48.70 64.38 -1.18
C PHE A 333 -49.42 64.86 -2.46
N LEU A 334 -49.14 66.07 -2.95
CA LEU A 334 -49.76 66.63 -4.17
C LEU A 334 -49.16 66.07 -5.47
N HIS A 335 -47.90 65.59 -5.44
CA HIS A 335 -47.13 65.18 -6.64
C HIS A 335 -46.82 63.68 -6.74
N LEU A 336 -47.35 62.85 -5.84
CA LEU A 336 -47.11 61.40 -5.76
C LEU A 336 -47.20 60.68 -7.13
N LYS A 337 -48.19 61.04 -7.95
CA LYS A 337 -48.40 60.42 -9.28
C LYS A 337 -47.26 60.73 -10.27
N SER A 338 -46.64 61.91 -10.17
CA SER A 338 -45.49 62.29 -11.01
C SER A 338 -44.22 61.59 -10.54
N ASN A 339 -43.96 61.61 -9.23
CA ASN A 339 -42.77 60.99 -8.65
C ASN A 339 -42.74 59.47 -8.89
N TRP A 340 -43.90 58.82 -8.89
CA TRP A 340 -44.02 57.41 -9.27
C TRP A 340 -43.61 57.14 -10.72
N ALA A 341 -44.03 58.00 -11.65
CA ALA A 341 -43.68 57.84 -13.06
C ALA A 341 -42.17 58.02 -13.31
N ASP A 342 -41.51 58.89 -12.54
CA ASP A 342 -40.07 59.06 -12.58
C ASP A 342 -39.34 57.85 -11.95
N LEU A 343 -39.88 57.27 -10.88
CA LEU A 343 -39.35 56.05 -10.25
C LEU A 343 -39.41 54.83 -11.19
N ASP A 344 -40.55 54.59 -11.85
CA ASP A 344 -40.70 53.53 -12.87
C ASP A 344 -39.70 53.67 -14.03
N LYS A 345 -39.34 54.91 -14.39
CA LYS A 345 -38.33 55.17 -15.41
C LYS A 345 -36.91 54.92 -14.90
N ALA A 346 -36.60 55.34 -13.66
CA ALA A 346 -35.31 55.10 -13.04
C ALA A 346 -35.07 53.60 -12.81
N GLU A 347 -36.08 52.86 -12.38
CA GLU A 347 -36.06 51.40 -12.22
C GLU A 347 -35.63 50.69 -13.51
N LYS A 348 -36.25 51.02 -14.65
CA LYS A 348 -35.89 50.44 -15.96
C LYS A 348 -34.44 50.71 -16.35
N LEU A 349 -33.91 51.89 -16.02
CA LEU A 349 -32.52 52.24 -16.27
C LEU A 349 -31.56 51.51 -15.33
N LEU A 350 -31.94 51.34 -14.05
CA LEU A 350 -31.15 50.62 -13.05
C LEU A 350 -31.03 49.14 -13.41
N LEU A 351 -32.14 48.48 -13.78
CA LEU A 351 -32.17 47.09 -14.26
C LEU A 351 -31.23 46.87 -15.46
N ALA A 352 -31.16 47.83 -16.39
CA ALA A 352 -30.27 47.74 -17.54
C ALA A 352 -28.78 47.84 -17.13
N VAL A 353 -28.44 48.70 -16.17
CA VAL A 353 -27.07 48.83 -15.63
C VAL A 353 -26.70 47.59 -14.81
N GLU A 354 -27.60 47.13 -13.96
CA GLU A 354 -27.43 45.92 -13.14
C GLU A 354 -27.16 44.70 -14.01
N LYS A 355 -27.96 44.48 -15.06
CA LYS A 355 -27.76 43.38 -16.01
C LYS A 355 -26.36 43.40 -16.63
N ARG A 356 -25.83 44.59 -16.97
CA ARG A 356 -24.46 44.74 -17.49
C ARG A 356 -23.42 44.41 -16.42
N VAL A 357 -23.59 44.88 -15.19
CA VAL A 357 -22.65 44.65 -14.08
C VAL A 357 -22.62 43.17 -13.69
N ARG A 358 -23.80 42.54 -13.51
CA ARG A 358 -23.90 41.09 -13.23
C ARG A 358 -23.23 40.26 -14.31
N ALA A 359 -23.44 40.56 -15.59
CA ALA A 359 -22.77 39.84 -16.67
C ALA A 359 -21.22 39.92 -16.60
N ARG A 360 -20.66 41.05 -16.14
CA ARG A 360 -19.22 41.21 -15.95
C ARG A 360 -18.70 40.45 -14.72
N VAL A 361 -19.47 40.42 -13.63
CA VAL A 361 -19.15 39.62 -12.43
C VAL A 361 -19.21 38.13 -12.73
N THR A 362 -20.25 37.66 -13.42
CA THR A 362 -20.36 36.26 -13.87
C THR A 362 -19.14 35.86 -14.70
N ALA A 363 -18.69 36.73 -15.62
CA ALA A 363 -17.50 36.46 -16.43
C ALA A 363 -16.18 36.37 -15.61
N GLU A 364 -16.12 36.94 -14.40
CA GLU A 364 -14.98 36.78 -13.48
C GLU A 364 -15.13 35.56 -12.56
N VAL A 365 -16.34 35.26 -12.08
CA VAL A 365 -16.65 34.04 -11.31
C VAL A 365 -16.42 32.78 -12.16
N ASP A 366 -16.74 32.83 -13.46
CA ASP A 366 -16.44 31.76 -14.41
C ASP A 366 -14.92 31.51 -14.57
N LYS A 367 -14.09 32.49 -14.21
CA LYS A 367 -12.62 32.37 -14.14
C LYS A 367 -12.11 31.98 -12.75
N LEU A 368 -12.98 31.61 -11.82
CA LEU A 368 -12.68 31.32 -10.41
C LEU A 368 -12.07 32.51 -9.65
N ASN A 369 -12.32 33.73 -10.11
CA ASN A 369 -11.98 34.96 -9.38
C ASN A 369 -13.11 35.31 -8.41
N LEU A 370 -12.74 35.81 -7.23
CA LEU A 370 -13.65 36.41 -6.26
C LEU A 370 -14.12 37.77 -6.77
N CYS A 371 -15.40 38.11 -6.56
CA CYS A 371 -15.97 39.41 -6.97
C CYS A 371 -15.26 40.57 -6.29
N ASP A 372 -15.11 41.71 -6.98
CA ASP A 372 -14.58 42.92 -6.37
C ASP A 372 -15.53 43.41 -5.25
N PRO A 373 -15.02 43.67 -4.03
CA PRO A 373 -15.86 44.07 -2.90
C PRO A 373 -16.76 45.28 -3.18
N GLN A 374 -16.31 46.27 -3.97
CA GLN A 374 -17.11 47.46 -4.29
C GLN A 374 -18.29 47.13 -5.22
N VAL A 375 -18.09 46.20 -6.15
CA VAL A 375 -19.14 45.73 -7.05
C VAL A 375 -20.15 44.87 -6.28
N GLN A 376 -19.68 44.06 -5.32
CA GLN A 376 -20.54 43.24 -4.48
C GLN A 376 -21.44 44.10 -3.56
N VAL A 377 -20.90 45.18 -2.98
CA VAL A 377 -21.69 46.14 -2.20
C VAL A 377 -22.72 46.86 -3.07
N TRP A 378 -22.37 47.23 -4.30
CA TRP A 378 -23.30 47.87 -5.22
C TRP A 378 -24.46 46.96 -5.63
N LEU A 379 -24.18 45.68 -5.96
CA LEU A 379 -25.23 44.71 -6.30
C LEU A 379 -26.21 44.51 -5.14
N ARG A 380 -25.70 44.49 -3.90
CA ARG A 380 -26.55 44.41 -2.70
C ARG A 380 -27.46 45.64 -2.56
N ARG A 381 -26.93 46.85 -2.73
CA ARG A 381 -27.73 48.09 -2.67
C ARG A 381 -28.81 48.17 -3.75
N VAL A 382 -28.58 47.58 -4.93
CA VAL A 382 -29.61 47.44 -5.98
C VAL A 382 -30.71 46.45 -5.56
N GLU A 383 -30.35 45.33 -4.92
CA GLU A 383 -31.31 44.35 -4.41
C GLU A 383 -32.14 44.92 -3.23
N GLU A 384 -31.55 45.79 -2.40
CA GLU A 384 -32.18 46.39 -1.22
C GLU A 384 -33.22 47.50 -1.52
N LEU A 385 -33.29 48.01 -2.76
CA LEU A 385 -34.18 49.12 -3.14
C LEU A 385 -35.69 48.78 -3.08
N GLN A 386 -36.07 47.50 -3.00
CA GLN A 386 -37.43 46.99 -2.77
C GLN A 386 -38.55 47.71 -3.56
N LEU A 387 -38.32 47.98 -4.85
CA LEU A 387 -39.24 48.75 -5.70
C LEU A 387 -40.62 48.08 -5.84
N ASP A 388 -40.66 46.75 -5.87
CA ASP A 388 -41.91 45.95 -5.93
C ASP A 388 -42.83 46.20 -4.73
N ALA A 389 -42.26 46.33 -3.52
CA ALA A 389 -43.05 46.60 -2.32
C ALA A 389 -43.65 48.01 -2.35
N ILE A 390 -42.95 48.98 -2.95
CA ILE A 390 -43.47 50.34 -3.11
C ILE A 390 -44.56 50.36 -4.20
N ASP A 391 -44.45 49.53 -5.26
CA ASP A 391 -45.48 49.40 -6.31
C ASP A 391 -46.76 48.73 -5.79
N GLU A 392 -46.64 47.68 -4.97
CA GLU A 392 -47.79 47.03 -4.34
C GLU A 392 -48.55 48.00 -3.42
N ASP A 393 -47.82 48.73 -2.58
CA ASP A 393 -48.39 49.72 -1.66
C ASP A 393 -49.06 50.88 -2.42
N TYR A 394 -48.41 51.37 -3.49
CA TYR A 394 -48.97 52.40 -4.36
C TYR A 394 -50.21 51.91 -5.13
N SER A 395 -50.19 50.65 -5.59
CA SER A 395 -51.29 50.00 -6.29
C SER A 395 -52.50 49.74 -5.39
N GLN A 396 -52.28 49.44 -4.11
CA GLN A 396 -53.36 49.33 -3.11
C GLN A 396 -53.99 50.70 -2.82
N LEU A 397 -53.19 51.76 -2.70
CA LEU A 397 -53.68 53.14 -2.56
C LEU A 397 -54.56 53.57 -3.74
N ARG A 398 -54.23 53.12 -4.96
CA ARG A 398 -54.96 53.45 -6.20
C ARG A 398 -56.40 52.92 -6.27
N LYS A 399 -56.76 51.96 -5.41
CA LYS A 399 -58.09 51.34 -5.35
C LYS A 399 -59.14 52.22 -4.68
N TYR A 400 -58.72 53.25 -3.93
CA TYR A 400 -59.63 54.16 -3.24
C TYR A 400 -59.98 55.37 -4.11
N SER A 401 -61.28 55.60 -4.37
CA SER A 401 -61.79 56.62 -5.29
C SER A 401 -61.65 58.07 -4.80
N CYS A 402 -61.13 58.30 -3.59
CA CYS A 402 -61.08 59.59 -2.91
C CYS A 402 -59.67 60.14 -2.65
N LEU A 403 -58.65 59.66 -3.40
CA LEU A 403 -57.28 60.16 -3.39
C LEU A 403 -57.25 61.70 -3.55
N GLY A 404 -57.15 62.41 -2.42
CA GLY A 404 -57.08 63.88 -2.34
C GLY A 404 -58.22 64.58 -1.59
N GLN A 405 -59.27 63.90 -1.14
CA GLN A 405 -60.43 64.56 -0.46
C GLN A 405 -60.83 63.94 0.89
N CYS A 406 -60.18 62.86 1.34
CA CYS A 406 -60.53 62.18 2.59
C CYS A 406 -59.34 62.15 3.56
N THR A 407 -59.52 62.73 4.74
CA THR A 407 -58.52 62.77 5.83
C THR A 407 -58.22 61.39 6.43
N ILE A 408 -59.02 60.37 6.10
CA ILE A 408 -58.91 59.01 6.64
C ILE A 408 -57.65 58.27 6.12
N HIS A 409 -57.14 58.61 4.92
CA HIS A 409 -55.98 57.93 4.30
C HIS A 409 -54.73 58.82 4.18
N ALA A 410 -54.73 60.02 4.79
CA ALA A 410 -53.64 60.98 4.65
C ALA A 410 -52.29 60.42 5.10
N HIS A 411 -52.26 59.69 6.23
CA HIS A 411 -51.04 59.10 6.79
C HIS A 411 -50.40 58.04 5.86
N GLN A 412 -51.21 57.20 5.21
CA GLN A 412 -50.71 56.19 4.25
C GLN A 412 -50.16 56.85 2.98
N CYS A 413 -50.85 57.86 2.44
CA CYS A 413 -50.37 58.62 1.28
C CYS A 413 -49.04 59.33 1.56
N THR A 414 -48.88 59.94 2.73
CA THR A 414 -47.63 60.63 3.11
C THR A 414 -46.47 59.64 3.26
N SER A 415 -46.72 58.48 3.88
CA SER A 415 -45.72 57.40 4.04
C SER A 415 -45.23 56.86 2.69
N ILE A 416 -46.15 56.58 1.76
CA ILE A 416 -45.81 56.05 0.43
C ILE A 416 -45.12 57.13 -0.42
N SER A 417 -45.55 58.38 -0.34
CA SER A 417 -44.90 59.49 -1.06
C SER A 417 -43.44 59.70 -0.65
N ARG A 418 -43.14 59.51 0.64
CA ARG A 418 -41.76 59.59 1.14
C ARG A 418 -40.89 58.44 0.60
N ARG A 419 -41.39 57.20 0.66
CA ARG A 419 -40.68 56.01 0.15
C ARG A 419 -40.39 56.09 -1.35
N VAL A 420 -41.33 56.62 -2.14
CA VAL A 420 -41.14 56.80 -3.59
C VAL A 420 -40.01 57.79 -3.90
N LEU A 421 -39.89 58.88 -3.14
CA LEU A 421 -38.83 59.87 -3.33
C LEU A 421 -37.46 59.35 -2.89
N GLU A 422 -37.40 58.67 -1.73
CA GLU A 422 -36.17 58.03 -1.23
C GLU A 422 -35.65 56.97 -2.21
N ALA A 423 -36.55 56.13 -2.74
CA ALA A 423 -36.20 55.12 -3.74
C ALA A 423 -35.74 55.74 -5.07
N LEU A 424 -36.34 56.86 -5.50
CA LEU A 424 -35.97 57.54 -6.74
C LEU A 424 -34.56 58.15 -6.66
N ASP A 425 -34.19 58.75 -5.52
CA ASP A 425 -32.85 59.33 -5.34
C ASP A 425 -31.77 58.25 -5.31
N GLU A 426 -32.00 57.17 -4.56
CA GLU A 426 -31.05 56.06 -4.45
C GLU A 426 -30.92 55.28 -5.78
N ALA A 427 -32.02 55.08 -6.51
CA ALA A 427 -31.98 54.46 -7.85
C ALA A 427 -31.12 55.27 -8.83
N ASN A 428 -31.23 56.59 -8.84
CA ASN A 428 -30.40 57.45 -9.70
C ASN A 428 -28.92 57.40 -9.31
N LYS A 429 -28.60 57.37 -8.02
CA LYS A 429 -27.23 57.23 -7.51
C LYS A 429 -26.61 55.89 -7.93
N LEU A 430 -27.35 54.80 -7.78
CA LEU A 430 -26.88 53.46 -8.17
C LEU A 430 -26.67 53.34 -9.68
N ILE A 431 -27.50 53.98 -10.51
CA ILE A 431 -27.30 54.05 -11.96
C ILE A 431 -25.95 54.70 -12.30
N GLU A 432 -25.56 55.78 -11.64
CA GLU A 432 -24.27 56.43 -11.88
C GLU A 432 -23.08 55.57 -11.42
N GLU A 433 -23.16 54.99 -10.22
CA GLU A 433 -22.11 54.12 -9.66
C GLU A 433 -21.86 52.90 -10.55
N GLY A 434 -22.92 52.20 -10.96
CA GLY A 434 -22.82 50.99 -11.79
C GLY A 434 -22.22 51.24 -13.17
N ARG A 435 -22.37 52.46 -13.71
CA ARG A 435 -21.76 52.86 -14.99
C ARG A 435 -20.25 53.08 -14.89
N ARG A 436 -19.69 53.33 -13.69
CA ARG A 436 -18.28 53.68 -13.47
C ARG A 436 -17.34 52.49 -13.22
N PHE A 437 -17.85 51.29 -12.92
CA PHE A 437 -16.99 50.12 -12.62
C PHE A 437 -16.08 49.69 -13.78
N LYS A 438 -14.82 49.37 -13.45
CA LYS A 438 -13.78 48.87 -14.38
C LYS A 438 -13.17 47.51 -13.98
N ILE A 439 -13.14 47.17 -12.69
CA ILE A 439 -12.58 45.93 -12.13
C ILE A 439 -13.73 45.16 -11.47
N PHE A 440 -13.77 43.84 -11.65
CA PHE A 440 -14.89 42.99 -11.24
C PHE A 440 -14.48 41.73 -10.46
N GLY A 441 -13.18 41.39 -10.33
CA GLY A 441 -12.74 40.29 -9.47
C GLY A 441 -11.21 40.03 -9.35
N PHE A 442 -10.79 39.13 -8.43
CA PHE A 442 -9.40 38.78 -8.09
C PHE A 442 -9.18 37.29 -7.70
N LYS A 443 -7.94 36.78 -7.73
CA LYS A 443 -7.59 35.35 -7.50
C LYS A 443 -7.11 35.08 -6.05
N PRO A 444 -7.53 33.99 -5.35
CA PRO A 444 -7.10 33.69 -3.97
C PRO A 444 -5.67 33.14 -3.84
N LEU A 445 -5.09 33.19 -2.63
CA LEU A 445 -3.73 32.69 -2.30
C LEU A 445 -3.72 31.17 -2.03
N PRO A 446 -2.72 30.40 -2.53
CA PRO A 446 -2.62 28.95 -2.32
C PRO A 446 -2.12 28.57 -0.91
N LYS A 447 -2.61 27.43 -0.38
CA LYS A 447 -2.17 26.84 0.91
C LYS A 447 -0.74 26.29 0.83
N ILE A 448 -0.08 26.06 1.99
CA ILE A 448 1.28 25.48 2.03
C ILE A 448 1.27 23.98 1.71
N VAL A 449 0.31 23.23 2.26
CA VAL A 449 0.10 21.79 2.03
C VAL A 449 -1.33 21.61 1.53
N ASP A 450 -1.52 20.73 0.53
CA ASP A 450 -2.86 20.26 0.15
C ASP A 450 -3.10 18.92 0.84
N PRO A 451 -4.11 18.80 1.72
CA PRO A 451 -4.35 17.56 2.44
C PRO A 451 -4.83 16.46 1.49
N LEU A 452 -4.24 15.28 1.64
CA LEU A 452 -4.61 14.04 0.93
C LEU A 452 -5.58 13.20 1.78
N PRO A 453 -6.33 12.25 1.20
CA PRO A 453 -7.28 11.42 1.94
C PRO A 453 -6.65 10.72 3.15
N GLN A 454 -7.34 10.71 4.29
CA GLN A 454 -6.91 9.94 5.46
C GLN A 454 -7.12 8.44 5.22
N ILE A 455 -6.06 7.67 5.44
CA ILE A 455 -6.05 6.22 5.23
C ILE A 455 -5.64 5.58 6.56
N GLU A 456 -6.39 4.58 7.00
CA GLU A 456 -6.03 3.78 8.17
C GLU A 456 -4.75 2.97 7.89
N THR A 457 -3.77 3.08 8.77
CA THR A 457 -2.43 2.52 8.56
C THR A 457 -2.05 1.55 9.67
N PHE A 458 -1.41 0.44 9.28
CA PHE A 458 -0.92 -0.59 10.20
C PHE A 458 0.56 -0.85 9.90
N GLY A 459 1.41 -0.83 10.92
CA GLY A 459 2.84 -1.18 10.80
C GLY A 459 3.66 -0.20 9.97
N LEU A 460 3.18 1.03 9.76
CA LEU A 460 3.89 2.08 9.02
C LEU A 460 4.66 3.04 9.93
N GLU A 461 4.52 2.93 11.25
CA GLU A 461 5.04 3.85 12.26
C GLU A 461 6.56 3.95 12.20
N THR A 462 7.25 2.81 12.09
CA THR A 462 8.71 2.77 11.98
C THR A 462 9.20 3.41 10.68
N MET A 463 8.52 3.15 9.57
CA MET A 463 8.90 3.70 8.25
C MET A 463 8.65 5.21 8.18
N LEU A 464 7.53 5.65 8.75
CA LEU A 464 7.19 7.06 8.86
C LEU A 464 8.21 7.79 9.75
N SER A 465 8.60 7.20 10.88
CA SER A 465 9.68 7.72 11.74
C SER A 465 11.01 7.83 11.00
N GLN A 466 11.41 6.79 10.25
CA GLN A 466 12.64 6.83 9.45
C GLN A 466 12.59 7.90 8.35
N LEU A 467 11.43 8.08 7.71
CA LEU A 467 11.22 9.12 6.70
C LEU A 467 11.32 10.52 7.33
N HIS A 468 10.71 10.74 8.49
CA HIS A 468 10.87 11.99 9.25
C HIS A 468 12.32 12.23 9.66
N ASP A 469 13.04 11.22 10.16
CA ASP A 469 14.45 11.33 10.55
C ASP A 469 15.34 11.71 9.36
N LEU A 470 15.17 11.05 8.20
CA LEU A 470 15.93 11.41 6.99
C LEU A 470 15.53 12.78 6.44
N PHE A 471 14.27 13.16 6.57
CA PHE A 471 13.77 14.46 6.12
C PHE A 471 14.35 15.60 6.97
N GLU A 472 14.41 15.43 8.29
CA GLU A 472 14.88 16.46 9.24
C GLU A 472 16.41 16.48 9.39
N LYS A 473 17.06 15.31 9.46
CA LYS A 473 18.49 15.16 9.84
C LYS A 473 19.38 14.66 8.70
N GLY A 474 18.82 14.33 7.54
CA GLY A 474 19.55 13.67 6.47
C GLY A 474 20.52 14.58 5.71
N ASP A 475 21.72 14.06 5.42
CA ASP A 475 22.77 14.69 4.61
C ASP A 475 22.39 14.87 3.12
N SER A 476 21.25 14.29 2.69
CA SER A 476 20.73 14.38 1.32
C SER A 476 19.42 15.14 1.29
N ASN A 477 19.23 15.92 0.22
CA ASN A 477 17.98 16.59 -0.07
C ASN A 477 17.06 15.78 -1.01
N ILE A 478 17.52 14.61 -1.45
CA ILE A 478 16.74 13.64 -2.21
C ILE A 478 16.65 12.34 -1.42
N ILE A 479 15.42 11.90 -1.14
CA ILE A 479 15.10 10.69 -0.39
C ILE A 479 14.36 9.70 -1.31
N GLY A 480 14.82 8.45 -1.35
CA GLY A 480 14.24 7.40 -2.17
C GLY A 480 13.57 6.32 -1.33
N VAL A 481 12.26 6.13 -1.48
CA VAL A 481 11.50 5.05 -0.88
C VAL A 481 11.24 3.97 -1.94
N TRP A 482 11.68 2.74 -1.71
CA TRP A 482 11.50 1.66 -2.68
C TRP A 482 10.98 0.37 -2.06
N GLY A 483 10.30 -0.46 -2.86
CA GLY A 483 9.75 -1.74 -2.40
C GLY A 483 8.74 -2.35 -3.38
N GLN A 484 8.29 -3.56 -3.08
CA GLN A 484 7.37 -4.33 -3.95
C GLN A 484 6.06 -3.59 -4.25
N GLY A 485 5.42 -3.88 -5.40
CA GLY A 485 4.09 -3.37 -5.71
C GLY A 485 3.06 -3.80 -4.66
N GLY A 486 2.19 -2.89 -4.22
CA GLY A 486 1.17 -3.18 -3.20
C GLY A 486 1.65 -3.14 -1.74
N VAL A 487 2.91 -2.75 -1.47
CA VAL A 487 3.48 -2.66 -0.11
C VAL A 487 3.07 -1.41 0.69
N GLY A 488 2.37 -0.45 0.08
CA GLY A 488 1.92 0.77 0.76
C GLY A 488 2.81 2.02 0.63
N LYS A 489 3.67 2.10 -0.40
CA LYS A 489 4.52 3.28 -0.67
C LYS A 489 3.74 4.59 -0.85
N THR A 490 2.70 4.56 -1.67
CA THR A 490 1.79 5.70 -1.87
C THR A 490 1.10 6.08 -0.56
N THR A 491 0.66 5.09 0.22
CA THR A 491 0.09 5.31 1.56
C THR A 491 1.07 6.01 2.50
N LEU A 492 2.35 5.61 2.51
CA LEU A 492 3.38 6.28 3.29
C LEU A 492 3.55 7.75 2.87
N LEU A 493 3.60 8.05 1.57
CA LEU A 493 3.66 9.44 1.09
C LEU A 493 2.42 10.25 1.45
N HIS A 494 1.22 9.65 1.39
CA HIS A 494 -0.03 10.32 1.77
C HIS A 494 -0.02 10.71 3.25
N VAL A 495 0.33 9.78 4.13
CA VAL A 495 0.43 10.03 5.57
C VAL A 495 1.49 11.09 5.85
N PHE A 496 2.66 10.98 5.20
CA PHE A 496 3.73 11.95 5.35
C PHE A 496 3.31 13.36 4.89
N ASN A 497 2.65 13.50 3.72
CA ASN A 497 2.11 14.77 3.24
C ASN A 497 1.20 15.44 4.27
N ASN A 498 0.29 14.67 4.87
CA ASN A 498 -0.65 15.19 5.85
C ASN A 498 0.02 15.54 7.18
N ASP A 499 1.08 14.84 7.57
CA ASP A 499 1.87 15.17 8.76
C ASP A 499 2.70 16.44 8.59
N LEU A 500 3.10 16.77 7.35
CA LEU A 500 3.76 18.04 7.03
C LEU A 500 2.85 19.26 7.25
N GLU A 501 1.53 19.09 7.31
CA GLU A 501 0.58 20.16 7.67
C GLU A 501 0.56 20.43 9.18
N LYS A 502 0.75 19.38 10.00
CA LYS A 502 0.61 19.44 11.46
C LYS A 502 1.84 20.01 12.16
N LYS A 503 3.00 19.94 11.53
CA LYS A 503 4.27 20.38 12.11
C LYS A 503 4.65 21.77 11.58
N ALA A 504 5.05 22.67 12.47
CA ALA A 504 5.54 23.99 12.09
C ALA A 504 6.91 23.87 11.41
N HIS A 505 6.96 24.15 10.12
CA HIS A 505 8.17 24.04 9.33
C HIS A 505 8.38 25.26 8.43
N ASP A 506 9.59 25.35 7.90
CA ASP A 506 10.11 26.49 7.18
C ASP A 506 9.77 26.47 5.66
N TYR A 507 9.27 25.37 5.12
CA TYR A 507 8.90 25.32 3.70
C TYR A 507 7.64 26.14 3.38
N GLN A 508 7.58 26.66 2.16
CA GLN A 508 6.55 27.58 1.67
C GLN A 508 5.53 26.89 0.74
N VAL A 509 5.87 25.71 0.22
CA VAL A 509 4.98 24.92 -0.64
C VAL A 509 5.34 23.45 -0.62
N VAL A 510 4.34 22.58 -0.52
CA VAL A 510 4.44 21.13 -0.71
C VAL A 510 3.63 20.74 -1.95
N ILE A 511 4.26 20.00 -2.86
CA ILE A 511 3.67 19.59 -4.13
C ILE A 511 3.71 18.07 -4.23
N PHE A 512 2.55 17.42 -4.26
CA PHE A 512 2.42 16.01 -4.56
C PHE A 512 2.22 15.83 -6.07
N ILE A 513 3.02 14.97 -6.69
CA ILE A 513 3.01 14.71 -8.13
C ILE A 513 2.99 13.20 -8.34
N GLU A 514 1.89 12.71 -8.91
CA GLU A 514 1.82 11.33 -9.40
C GLU A 514 2.50 11.27 -10.78
N VAL A 515 3.52 10.43 -10.92
CA VAL A 515 4.23 10.29 -12.19
C VAL A 515 3.46 9.29 -13.06
N SER A 516 2.56 9.81 -13.90
CA SER A 516 1.55 9.03 -14.63
C SER A 516 2.08 7.89 -15.53
N ASN A 517 1.22 6.87 -15.67
CA ASN A 517 1.52 5.49 -16.08
C ASN A 517 1.64 5.23 -17.60
N SER A 518 2.36 6.05 -18.35
CA SER A 518 2.62 5.78 -19.78
C SER A 518 4.09 5.41 -20.05
N GLU A 519 4.39 4.78 -21.19
CA GLU A 519 5.79 4.50 -21.59
C GLU A 519 6.63 5.78 -21.71
N THR A 520 5.97 6.93 -21.87
CA THR A 520 6.51 8.28 -21.98
C THR A 520 6.12 9.15 -20.76
N LEU A 521 7.06 9.95 -20.26
CA LEU A 521 6.80 10.87 -19.15
C LEU A 521 5.84 11.98 -19.57
N ASN A 522 4.68 12.10 -18.92
CA ASN A 522 3.73 13.19 -19.20
C ASN A 522 4.22 14.51 -18.62
N THR A 523 5.15 15.14 -19.34
CA THR A 523 5.84 16.34 -18.88
C THR A 523 4.88 17.53 -18.74
N VAL A 524 3.85 17.59 -19.58
CA VAL A 524 2.86 18.69 -19.57
C VAL A 524 2.02 18.63 -18.30
N GLU A 525 1.54 17.46 -17.93
CA GLU A 525 0.76 17.23 -16.71
C GLU A 525 1.56 17.61 -15.46
N ILE A 526 2.82 17.17 -15.35
CA ILE A 526 3.70 17.54 -14.24
C ILE A 526 3.88 19.07 -14.16
N GLN A 527 4.13 19.72 -15.30
CA GLN A 527 4.29 21.18 -15.35
C GLN A 527 2.99 21.92 -14.99
N GLN A 528 1.83 21.38 -15.39
CA GLN A 528 0.51 21.92 -15.03
C GLN A 528 0.29 21.83 -13.52
N THR A 529 0.52 20.66 -12.92
CA THR A 529 0.40 20.46 -11.48
C THR A 529 1.27 21.46 -10.70
N ILE A 530 2.52 21.66 -11.11
CA ILE A 530 3.40 22.65 -10.46
C ILE A 530 2.88 24.09 -10.67
N SER A 531 2.45 24.44 -11.88
CA SER A 531 1.95 25.78 -12.20
C SER A 531 0.69 26.13 -11.42
N GLU A 532 -0.27 25.22 -11.38
CA GLU A 532 -1.52 25.34 -10.62
C GLU A 532 -1.23 25.48 -9.13
N ARG A 533 -0.33 24.64 -8.62
CA ARG A 533 0.02 24.64 -7.20
C ARG A 533 0.69 25.94 -6.74
N LEU A 534 1.40 26.62 -7.64
CA LEU A 534 2.03 27.92 -7.42
C LEU A 534 1.13 29.10 -7.83
N ASN A 535 -0.08 28.84 -8.32
CA ASN A 535 -1.01 29.81 -8.91
C ASN A 535 -0.36 30.69 -10.01
N LEU A 536 0.49 30.09 -10.84
CA LEU A 536 1.17 30.74 -11.95
C LEU A 536 0.33 30.70 -13.23
N PRO A 537 0.44 31.71 -14.11
CA PRO A 537 -0.28 31.73 -15.38
C PRO A 537 0.20 30.58 -16.29
N TRP A 538 -0.76 29.86 -16.87
CA TRP A 538 -0.51 28.77 -17.80
C TRP A 538 -0.72 29.22 -19.25
N ASN A 539 0.14 28.79 -20.16
CA ASN A 539 0.06 29.13 -21.58
C ASN A 539 0.30 27.90 -22.47
N ASP A 540 -0.79 27.37 -23.04
CA ASP A 540 -0.79 26.18 -23.90
C ASP A 540 0.01 26.33 -25.20
N ALA A 541 0.25 27.56 -25.67
CA ALA A 541 1.04 27.83 -26.87
C ALA A 541 2.57 27.87 -26.60
N GLU A 542 2.99 27.93 -25.33
CA GLU A 542 4.40 28.05 -24.96
C GLU A 542 5.16 26.69 -25.02
N PRO A 543 6.37 26.62 -25.59
CA PRO A 543 7.12 25.36 -25.64
C PRO A 543 7.46 24.79 -24.26
N ILE A 544 7.43 23.45 -24.11
CA ILE A 544 7.70 22.71 -22.87
C ILE A 544 8.99 23.18 -22.17
N ALA A 545 10.08 23.36 -22.92
CA ALA A 545 11.36 23.79 -22.36
C ALA A 545 11.33 25.23 -21.80
N LYS A 546 10.48 26.11 -22.36
CA LYS A 546 10.33 27.48 -21.88
C LYS A 546 9.48 27.53 -20.62
N ARG A 547 8.41 26.72 -20.56
CA ARG A 547 7.63 26.48 -19.32
C ARG A 547 8.52 25.94 -18.20
N ALA A 548 9.33 24.92 -18.49
CA ALA A 548 10.26 24.34 -17.52
C ALA A 548 11.20 25.40 -16.91
N LYS A 549 11.83 26.25 -17.75
CA LYS A 549 12.69 27.34 -17.29
C LYS A 549 11.96 28.37 -16.43
N PHE A 550 10.69 28.65 -16.74
CA PHE A 550 9.85 29.54 -15.95
C PHE A 550 9.53 28.94 -14.56
N LEU A 551 9.11 27.68 -14.52
CA LEU A 551 8.80 26.97 -13.28
C LEU A 551 10.04 26.82 -12.38
N ILE A 552 11.21 26.50 -12.94
CA ILE A 552 12.47 26.46 -12.20
C ILE A 552 12.72 27.80 -11.51
N LYS A 553 12.63 28.91 -12.24
CA LYS A 553 12.84 30.26 -11.66
C LYS A 553 11.86 30.58 -10.55
N ALA A 554 10.61 30.12 -10.65
CA ALA A 554 9.60 30.31 -9.63
C ALA A 554 9.88 29.47 -8.37
N LEU A 555 10.23 28.19 -8.55
CA LEU A 555 10.53 27.26 -7.46
C LEU A 555 11.84 27.61 -6.74
N THR A 556 12.90 28.05 -7.44
CA THR A 556 14.17 28.46 -6.81
C THR A 556 14.01 29.64 -5.85
N ARG A 557 12.94 30.44 -5.98
CA ARG A 557 12.62 31.54 -5.06
C ARG A 557 11.83 31.08 -3.83
N LYS A 558 11.55 29.78 -3.70
CA LYS A 558 10.77 29.20 -2.62
C LYS A 558 11.49 28.03 -1.97
N ARG A 559 11.26 27.85 -0.66
CA ARG A 559 11.60 26.60 0.04
C ARG A 559 10.48 25.60 -0.24
N PHE A 560 10.75 24.54 -0.99
CA PHE A 560 9.71 23.60 -1.44
C PHE A 560 9.97 22.16 -0.99
N VAL A 561 8.89 21.39 -0.87
CA VAL A 561 8.93 19.93 -0.79
C VAL A 561 8.18 19.37 -1.99
N ILE A 562 8.81 18.47 -2.75
CA ILE A 562 8.14 17.75 -3.84
C ILE A 562 8.09 16.26 -3.48
N LEU A 563 6.90 15.69 -3.56
CA LEU A 563 6.64 14.26 -3.38
C LEU A 563 6.34 13.67 -4.77
N LEU A 564 7.25 12.86 -5.31
CA LEU A 564 7.08 12.15 -6.58
C LEU A 564 6.60 10.73 -6.31
N ASP A 565 5.35 10.42 -6.60
CA ASP A 565 4.82 9.06 -6.43
C ASP A 565 4.99 8.20 -7.71
N ASP A 566 5.35 6.92 -7.50
CA ASP A 566 5.53 5.85 -8.49
C ASP A 566 6.52 6.18 -9.62
N VAL A 567 7.70 6.72 -9.31
CA VAL A 567 8.76 7.00 -10.30
C VAL A 567 9.28 5.70 -10.92
N ARG A 568 9.11 5.52 -12.24
CA ARG A 568 9.40 4.24 -12.92
C ARG A 568 10.72 4.20 -13.67
N LYS A 569 11.21 5.34 -14.14
CA LYS A 569 12.43 5.48 -14.94
C LYS A 569 13.11 6.80 -14.58
N LYS A 570 14.43 6.88 -14.80
CA LYS A 570 15.20 8.13 -14.69
C LYS A 570 14.65 9.19 -15.64
N PHE A 571 14.52 10.42 -15.14
CA PHE A 571 14.35 11.62 -15.95
C PHE A 571 15.08 12.80 -15.32
N GLN A 572 15.35 13.84 -16.10
CA GLN A 572 15.96 15.07 -15.59
C GLN A 572 14.87 15.95 -14.97
N LEU A 573 15.07 16.35 -13.71
CA LEU A 573 14.12 17.20 -12.98
C LEU A 573 13.93 18.55 -13.68
N GLU A 574 15.00 19.09 -14.26
CA GLU A 574 14.99 20.38 -14.94
C GLU A 574 14.12 20.36 -16.20
N TYR A 575 13.97 19.20 -16.84
CA TYR A 575 13.13 19.04 -18.04
C TYR A 575 11.64 19.21 -17.71
N VAL A 576 11.22 18.80 -16.51
CA VAL A 576 9.84 18.93 -16.02
C VAL A 576 9.62 20.22 -15.21
N GLY A 577 10.64 21.08 -15.11
CA GLY A 577 10.54 22.36 -14.41
C GLY A 577 10.83 22.30 -12.92
N ILE A 578 11.43 21.21 -12.42
CA ILE A 578 11.81 21.03 -11.02
C ILE A 578 13.32 21.32 -10.88
N PRO A 579 13.75 22.25 -10.02
CA PRO A 579 15.18 22.44 -9.75
C PRO A 579 15.70 21.28 -8.87
N THR A 580 16.88 20.75 -9.20
CA THR A 580 17.54 19.76 -8.35
C THR A 580 17.92 20.38 -7.00
N PRO A 581 17.47 19.84 -5.86
CA PRO A 581 17.85 20.35 -4.55
C PRO A 581 19.37 20.23 -4.33
N ASP A 582 20.05 21.33 -4.05
CA ASP A 582 21.46 21.34 -3.65
C ASP A 582 21.59 21.27 -2.12
N THR A 583 22.77 20.94 -1.60
CA THR A 583 23.03 20.80 -0.15
C THR A 583 22.84 22.09 0.64
N ASN A 584 22.78 23.25 -0.04
CA ASN A 584 22.57 24.56 0.58
C ASN A 584 21.09 24.98 0.60
N SER A 585 20.25 24.31 -0.19
CA SER A 585 18.81 24.53 -0.23
C SER A 585 18.13 23.81 0.93
N GLN A 586 17.17 24.49 1.55
CA GLN A 586 16.24 23.88 2.50
C GLN A 586 15.06 23.19 1.79
N SER A 587 15.18 22.92 0.49
CA SER A 587 14.17 22.25 -0.32
C SER A 587 14.44 20.74 -0.35
N LYS A 588 13.39 19.93 -0.38
CA LYS A 588 13.50 18.46 -0.33
C LYS A 588 12.70 17.80 -1.46
N LEU A 589 13.22 16.69 -1.97
CA LEU A 589 12.55 15.82 -2.94
C LEU A 589 12.43 14.42 -2.34
N ILE A 590 11.22 13.89 -2.24
CA ILE A 590 10.98 12.50 -1.86
C ILE A 590 10.37 11.78 -3.06
N LEU A 591 10.90 10.61 -3.42
CA LEU A 591 10.35 9.79 -4.49
C LEU A 591 10.05 8.37 -4.01
N THR A 592 8.93 7.81 -4.46
CA THR A 592 8.66 6.38 -4.32
C THR A 592 8.91 5.65 -5.64
N THR A 593 9.36 4.41 -5.56
CA THR A 593 9.54 3.56 -6.75
C THR A 593 9.43 2.07 -6.41
N ARG A 594 9.15 1.25 -7.43
CA ARG A 594 9.29 -0.21 -7.32
C ARG A 594 10.73 -0.69 -7.51
N TYR A 595 11.58 0.15 -8.10
CA TYR A 595 12.91 -0.26 -8.56
C TYR A 595 14.00 0.46 -7.78
N ARG A 596 14.77 -0.27 -6.98
CA ARG A 596 15.90 0.29 -6.23
C ARG A 596 16.86 1.09 -7.11
N GLU A 597 17.10 0.61 -8.33
CA GLU A 597 17.99 1.24 -9.31
C GLU A 597 17.54 2.66 -9.69
N VAL A 598 16.22 2.91 -9.72
CA VAL A 598 15.69 4.25 -10.02
C VAL A 598 16.08 5.24 -8.93
N CYS A 599 16.12 4.83 -7.66
CA CYS A 599 16.60 5.69 -6.58
C CYS A 599 18.07 6.11 -6.79
N PHE A 600 18.94 5.19 -7.20
CA PHE A 600 20.33 5.51 -7.53
C PHE A 600 20.43 6.47 -8.72
N GLN A 601 19.66 6.20 -9.77
CA GLN A 601 19.63 7.03 -10.98
C GLN A 601 19.09 8.45 -10.74
N MET A 602 18.26 8.62 -9.71
CA MET A 602 17.69 9.90 -9.26
C MET A 602 18.50 10.54 -8.13
N ASN A 603 19.74 10.09 -7.89
CA ASN A 603 20.68 10.62 -6.89
C ASN A 603 20.27 10.44 -5.42
N ALA A 604 19.40 9.48 -5.09
CA ALA A 604 18.95 9.22 -3.72
C ALA A 604 19.84 8.24 -2.93
N GLN A 605 21.04 7.89 -3.42
CA GLN A 605 21.88 6.81 -2.86
C GLN A 605 22.28 6.96 -1.39
N ARG A 606 22.27 8.19 -0.85
CA ARG A 606 22.65 8.48 0.54
C ARG A 606 21.46 8.43 1.52
N SER A 607 20.23 8.40 1.00
CA SER A 607 19.00 8.41 1.82
C SER A 607 17.95 7.51 1.19
N LEU A 608 18.03 6.22 1.51
CA LEU A 608 17.16 5.18 0.97
C LEU A 608 16.36 4.50 2.09
N ILE A 609 15.07 4.34 1.86
CA ILE A 609 14.19 3.51 2.70
C ILE A 609 13.69 2.34 1.86
N GLU A 610 13.92 1.12 2.35
CA GLU A 610 13.34 -0.10 1.80
C GLU A 610 12.03 -0.40 2.55
N MET A 611 10.90 -0.25 1.87
CA MET A 611 9.61 -0.72 2.39
C MET A 611 9.49 -2.23 2.18
N ARG A 612 9.38 -2.92 3.31
CA ARG A 612 9.18 -4.37 3.38
C ARG A 612 7.70 -4.69 3.61
N ILE A 613 7.33 -5.94 3.35
CA ILE A 613 6.02 -6.49 3.72
C ILE A 613 5.78 -6.35 5.23
N LEU A 614 4.52 -6.37 5.63
CA LEU A 614 4.13 -6.31 7.03
C LEU A 614 4.65 -7.53 7.79
N GLY A 615 5.01 -7.33 9.06
CA GLY A 615 5.26 -8.42 10.00
C GLY A 615 3.96 -9.21 10.28
N ASN A 616 4.08 -10.39 10.89
CA ASN A 616 2.92 -11.27 11.12
C ASN A 616 1.81 -10.57 11.91
N ASP A 617 2.17 -9.83 12.97
CA ASP A 617 1.20 -9.16 13.84
C ASP A 617 0.45 -8.04 13.09
N ALA A 618 1.18 -7.12 12.44
CA ALA A 618 0.58 -6.07 11.62
C ALA A 618 -0.20 -6.60 10.41
N SER A 619 0.22 -7.74 9.84
CA SER A 619 -0.51 -8.42 8.77
C SER A 619 -1.83 -8.97 9.27
N TRP A 620 -1.81 -9.57 10.47
CA TRP A 620 -2.98 -10.13 11.11
C TRP A 620 -3.97 -9.04 11.52
N GLU A 621 -3.49 -7.94 12.09
CA GLU A 621 -4.32 -6.78 12.44
C GLU A 621 -4.95 -6.15 11.20
N LEU A 622 -4.18 -5.95 10.13
CA LEU A 622 -4.73 -5.44 8.87
C LEU A 622 -5.80 -6.38 8.30
N PHE A 623 -5.56 -7.70 8.34
CA PHE A 623 -6.51 -8.71 7.89
C PHE A 623 -7.81 -8.66 8.71
N LEU A 624 -7.70 -8.67 10.05
CA LEU A 624 -8.84 -8.56 10.96
C LEU A 624 -9.64 -7.28 10.73
N GLY A 625 -8.95 -6.16 10.47
CA GLY A 625 -9.57 -4.87 10.15
C GLY A 625 -10.40 -4.87 8.87
N LYS A 626 -10.32 -5.92 8.02
CA LYS A 626 -11.17 -6.08 6.84
C LYS A 626 -12.35 -7.02 7.03
N LEU A 627 -12.38 -7.79 8.11
CA LEU A 627 -13.47 -8.73 8.38
C LEU A 627 -14.71 -8.01 8.92
N SER A 628 -15.89 -8.63 8.77
CA SER A 628 -17.08 -8.21 9.52
C SER A 628 -16.88 -8.42 11.03
N LYS A 629 -17.72 -7.79 11.86
CA LYS A 629 -17.64 -7.95 13.32
C LYS A 629 -17.87 -9.41 13.71
N GLU A 630 -18.78 -10.08 13.02
CA GLU A 630 -19.18 -11.47 13.23
C GLU A 630 -18.04 -12.42 12.85
N ALA A 631 -17.45 -12.25 11.67
CA ALA A 631 -16.28 -13.00 11.23
C ALA A 631 -15.06 -12.76 12.15
N SER A 632 -14.79 -11.51 12.52
CA SER A 632 -13.70 -11.17 13.43
C SER A 632 -13.90 -11.76 14.83
N ALA A 633 -15.14 -11.84 15.33
CA ALA A 633 -15.45 -12.47 16.61
C ALA A 633 -15.24 -13.99 16.55
N SER A 634 -15.65 -14.64 15.46
CA SER A 634 -15.47 -16.09 15.25
C SER A 634 -13.98 -16.51 15.23
N VAL A 635 -13.11 -15.64 14.71
CA VAL A 635 -11.66 -15.85 14.62
C VAL A 635 -10.91 -15.40 15.90
N GLY A 636 -11.51 -14.51 16.68
CA GLY A 636 -10.93 -13.90 17.89
C GLY A 636 -11.02 -14.75 19.16
N TRP A 637 -11.87 -15.78 19.21
CA TRP A 637 -12.06 -16.59 20.41
C TRP A 637 -10.86 -17.52 20.69
N LEU A 638 -10.29 -17.40 21.89
CA LEU A 638 -9.04 -18.03 22.36
C LEU A 638 -9.25 -19.37 23.10
N GLY A 639 -10.41 -19.99 22.99
CA GLY A 639 -10.61 -21.32 23.57
C GLY A 639 -9.79 -22.40 22.85
N SER A 640 -9.42 -23.43 23.59
CA SER A 640 -8.55 -24.51 23.12
C SER A 640 -9.17 -25.25 21.92
N GLN A 641 -8.56 -25.08 20.74
CA GLN A 641 -8.97 -25.58 19.42
C GLN A 641 -10.16 -24.87 18.77
N ASN A 642 -9.88 -23.69 18.21
CA ASN A 642 -10.76 -23.07 17.23
C ASN A 642 -10.17 -23.28 15.82
N ASP A 643 -10.60 -24.33 15.14
CA ASP A 643 -10.18 -24.67 13.77
C ASP A 643 -10.33 -23.46 12.84
N THR A 644 -11.37 -22.64 13.02
CA THR A 644 -11.64 -21.43 12.23
C THR A 644 -10.51 -20.41 12.30
N ARG A 645 -9.93 -20.18 13.48
CA ARG A 645 -8.79 -19.26 13.64
C ARG A 645 -7.56 -19.79 12.89
N GLU A 646 -7.32 -21.10 12.92
CA GLU A 646 -6.20 -21.70 12.19
C GLU A 646 -6.36 -21.51 10.68
N HIS A 647 -7.55 -21.74 10.13
CA HIS A 647 -7.83 -21.53 8.71
C HIS A 647 -7.75 -20.05 8.32
N ALA A 648 -8.30 -19.13 9.12
CA ALA A 648 -8.16 -17.70 8.91
C ALA A 648 -6.69 -17.25 8.93
N MET A 649 -5.89 -17.80 9.83
CA MET A 649 -4.45 -17.50 9.90
C MET A 649 -3.70 -18.06 8.69
N LYS A 650 -4.07 -19.24 8.18
CA LYS A 650 -3.55 -19.77 6.90
C LYS A 650 -3.89 -18.85 5.71
N ILE A 651 -5.09 -18.27 5.69
CA ILE A 651 -5.50 -17.29 4.66
C ILE A 651 -4.66 -16.00 4.75
N ALA A 652 -4.51 -15.43 5.94
CA ALA A 652 -3.70 -14.24 6.15
C ALA A 652 -2.21 -14.49 5.81
N GLN A 653 -1.68 -15.65 6.20
CA GLN A 653 -0.33 -16.10 5.82
C GLN A 653 -0.18 -16.26 4.30
N SER A 654 -1.23 -16.73 3.62
CA SER A 654 -1.29 -16.78 2.16
C SER A 654 -1.28 -15.39 1.50
N CYS A 655 -1.48 -14.30 2.22
CA CYS A 655 -1.26 -12.96 1.65
C CYS A 655 0.22 -12.54 1.72
N GLY A 656 1.06 -13.30 2.42
CA GLY A 656 2.51 -13.08 2.55
C GLY A 656 2.86 -11.73 3.17
N GLY A 657 1.98 -11.15 4.01
CA GLY A 657 2.18 -9.82 4.60
C GLY A 657 2.12 -8.66 3.60
N LEU A 658 1.65 -8.89 2.36
CA LEU A 658 1.46 -7.82 1.39
C LEU A 658 0.14 -7.07 1.68
N PRO A 659 0.15 -5.77 2.05
CA PRO A 659 -1.06 -5.02 2.40
C PRO A 659 -2.15 -5.06 1.32
N LEU A 660 -1.77 -4.94 0.04
CA LEU A 660 -2.72 -5.04 -1.06
C LEU A 660 -3.46 -6.39 -1.09
N ALA A 661 -2.74 -7.49 -0.86
CA ALA A 661 -3.34 -8.83 -0.84
C ALA A 661 -4.19 -9.06 0.41
N LEU A 662 -3.71 -8.62 1.58
CA LEU A 662 -4.45 -8.67 2.84
C LEU A 662 -5.78 -7.90 2.73
N ASN A 663 -5.76 -6.75 2.07
CA ASN A 663 -6.96 -5.94 1.83
C ASN A 663 -7.97 -6.66 0.93
N VAL A 664 -7.52 -7.17 -0.21
CA VAL A 664 -8.41 -7.82 -1.20
C VAL A 664 -8.95 -9.13 -0.67
N ILE A 665 -8.08 -10.02 -0.18
CA ILE A 665 -8.49 -11.33 0.35
C ILE A 665 -9.29 -11.17 1.63
N GLY A 666 -8.87 -10.28 2.55
CA GLY A 666 -9.61 -9.97 3.77
C GLY A 666 -11.03 -9.47 3.49
N THR A 667 -11.21 -8.64 2.47
CA THR A 667 -12.53 -8.17 2.03
C THR A 667 -13.35 -9.31 1.44
N ALA A 668 -12.74 -10.18 0.62
CA ALA A 668 -13.45 -11.30 -0.01
C ALA A 668 -13.94 -12.35 1.01
N VAL A 669 -13.23 -12.52 2.13
CA VAL A 669 -13.59 -13.47 3.20
C VAL A 669 -14.30 -12.79 4.39
N ALA A 670 -14.63 -11.51 4.27
CA ALA A 670 -15.15 -10.71 5.40
C ALA A 670 -16.47 -11.22 5.97
N GLY A 671 -17.25 -11.98 5.20
CA GLY A 671 -18.57 -12.50 5.58
C GLY A 671 -18.63 -14.00 5.83
N LEU A 672 -17.51 -14.72 5.87
CA LEU A 672 -17.52 -16.18 6.03
C LEU A 672 -18.01 -16.62 7.42
N GLU A 673 -18.85 -17.65 7.44
CA GLU A 673 -19.28 -18.35 8.66
C GLU A 673 -18.29 -19.45 9.07
N GLU A 674 -18.38 -19.93 10.31
CA GLU A 674 -17.42 -20.86 10.94
C GLU A 674 -17.07 -22.09 10.08
N GLY A 675 -18.06 -22.69 9.39
CA GLY A 675 -17.86 -23.86 8.53
C GLY A 675 -17.20 -23.59 7.17
N GLU A 676 -17.14 -22.32 6.73
CA GLU A 676 -16.71 -21.96 5.37
C GLU A 676 -15.22 -21.63 5.29
N TRP A 677 -14.60 -21.28 6.43
CA TRP A 677 -13.19 -20.89 6.53
C TRP A 677 -12.23 -21.95 6.01
N ARG A 678 -12.54 -23.23 6.23
CA ARG A 678 -11.74 -24.34 5.71
C ARG A 678 -11.75 -24.38 4.19
N SER A 679 -12.94 -24.36 3.58
CA SER A 679 -13.11 -24.36 2.14
C SER A 679 -12.45 -23.14 1.48
N ALA A 680 -12.53 -21.97 2.13
CA ALA A 680 -11.86 -20.76 1.67
C ALA A 680 -10.34 -20.86 1.76
N ALA A 681 -9.80 -21.39 2.85
CA ALA A 681 -8.36 -21.61 3.01
C ALA A 681 -7.82 -22.59 1.96
N ASP A 682 -8.54 -23.68 1.72
CA ASP A 682 -8.18 -24.68 0.69
C ASP A 682 -8.22 -24.06 -0.72
N ALA A 683 -9.25 -23.27 -1.03
CA ALA A 683 -9.37 -22.55 -2.30
C ALA A 683 -8.24 -21.53 -2.51
N ILE A 684 -7.90 -20.75 -1.48
CA ILE A 684 -6.83 -19.74 -1.51
C ILE A 684 -5.45 -20.39 -1.68
N ALA A 685 -5.22 -21.54 -1.02
CA ALA A 685 -3.96 -22.28 -1.11
C ALA A 685 -3.77 -22.94 -2.49
N THR A 686 -4.86 -23.43 -3.10
CA THR A 686 -4.81 -24.11 -4.40
C THR A 686 -4.82 -23.15 -5.58
N ASN A 687 -5.77 -22.20 -5.63
CA ASN A 687 -5.91 -21.25 -6.73
C ASN A 687 -6.77 -20.02 -6.36
N MET A 688 -6.13 -18.85 -6.23
CA MET A 688 -6.81 -17.60 -5.87
C MET A 688 -7.68 -17.00 -7.00
N ASN A 689 -7.64 -17.53 -8.22
CA ASN A 689 -8.22 -16.88 -9.41
C ASN A 689 -9.74 -16.73 -9.38
N ASN A 690 -10.44 -17.47 -8.50
CA ASN A 690 -11.90 -17.43 -8.39
C ASN A 690 -12.40 -16.51 -7.27
N ILE A 691 -11.49 -15.81 -6.59
CA ILE A 691 -11.82 -14.92 -5.48
C ILE A 691 -12.07 -13.52 -6.01
N ASP A 692 -13.17 -12.91 -5.54
CA ASP A 692 -13.54 -11.56 -5.96
C ASP A 692 -12.44 -10.53 -5.67
N GLY A 693 -12.20 -9.61 -6.61
CA GLY A 693 -11.13 -8.62 -6.53
C GLY A 693 -9.69 -9.11 -6.81
N VAL A 694 -9.42 -10.43 -6.83
CA VAL A 694 -8.05 -10.95 -7.08
C VAL A 694 -7.56 -10.66 -8.51
N ASP A 695 -8.44 -10.71 -9.50
CA ASP A 695 -8.11 -10.36 -10.90
C ASP A 695 -7.64 -8.90 -11.03
N GLU A 696 -8.26 -7.98 -10.29
CA GLU A 696 -7.88 -6.57 -10.25
C GLU A 696 -6.54 -6.36 -9.52
N MET A 697 -6.36 -7.01 -8.37
CA MET A 697 -5.10 -7.04 -7.64
C MET A 697 -3.95 -7.50 -8.54
N PHE A 698 -4.13 -8.64 -9.23
CA PHE A 698 -3.12 -9.13 -10.17
C PHE A 698 -2.93 -8.17 -11.34
N GLY A 699 -3.98 -7.48 -11.81
CA GLY A 699 -3.87 -6.37 -12.76
C GLY A 699 -2.88 -5.28 -12.30
N GLN A 700 -2.94 -4.88 -11.03
CA GLN A 700 -2.05 -3.87 -10.44
C GLN A 700 -0.60 -4.37 -10.26
N LEU A 701 -0.43 -5.65 -9.93
CA LEU A 701 0.88 -6.28 -9.75
C LEU A 701 1.55 -6.67 -11.09
N LYS A 702 0.76 -6.94 -12.13
CA LYS A 702 1.21 -7.36 -13.48
C LYS A 702 2.14 -6.33 -14.15
N TYR A 703 2.12 -5.07 -13.73
CA TYR A 703 2.95 -4.04 -14.35
C TYR A 703 4.46 -4.36 -14.31
N SER A 704 4.97 -4.83 -13.16
CA SER A 704 6.39 -5.19 -13.02
C SER A 704 6.80 -6.35 -13.93
N TYR A 705 5.84 -7.19 -14.32
CA TYR A 705 6.04 -8.26 -15.31
C TYR A 705 6.00 -7.73 -16.75
N LYS A 706 5.10 -6.78 -17.07
CA LYS A 706 5.00 -6.18 -18.41
C LYS A 706 6.25 -5.39 -18.82
N SER A 707 6.97 -4.80 -17.86
CA SER A 707 8.20 -4.05 -18.12
C SER A 707 9.40 -4.94 -18.44
N LEU A 708 9.29 -6.25 -18.26
CA LEU A 708 10.32 -7.23 -18.60
C LEU A 708 10.34 -7.53 -20.11
N THR A 709 11.52 -7.87 -20.62
CA THR A 709 11.67 -8.43 -21.97
C THR A 709 10.94 -9.78 -22.09
N PRO A 710 10.56 -10.22 -23.31
CA PRO A 710 9.89 -11.52 -23.50
C PRO A 710 10.66 -12.70 -22.89
N THR A 711 11.99 -12.72 -22.99
CA THR A 711 12.82 -13.74 -22.35
C THR A 711 12.74 -13.69 -20.83
N GLN A 712 12.85 -12.50 -20.23
CA GLN A 712 12.71 -12.33 -18.78
C GLN A 712 11.33 -12.74 -18.27
N GLN A 713 10.27 -12.47 -19.04
CA GLN A 713 8.91 -12.90 -18.73
C GLN A 713 8.79 -14.43 -18.70
N GLN A 714 9.36 -15.13 -19.70
CA GLN A 714 9.38 -16.60 -19.72
C GLN A 714 10.20 -17.18 -18.56
N CYS A 715 11.36 -16.59 -18.25
CA CYS A 715 12.16 -16.97 -17.09
C CYS A 715 11.41 -16.73 -15.76
N PHE A 716 10.67 -15.64 -15.63
CA PHE A 716 9.80 -15.38 -14.48
C PHE A 716 8.71 -16.44 -14.33
N LEU A 717 8.00 -16.78 -15.41
CA LEU A 717 6.96 -17.83 -15.37
C LEU A 717 7.58 -19.20 -15.06
N TYR A 718 8.80 -19.48 -15.50
CA TYR A 718 9.50 -20.71 -15.13
C TYR A 718 9.72 -20.82 -13.61
N CYS A 719 9.99 -19.70 -12.93
CA CYS A 719 10.17 -19.69 -11.48
C CYS A 719 8.92 -20.12 -10.70
N THR A 720 7.71 -20.07 -11.29
CA THR A 720 6.48 -20.48 -10.58
C THR A 720 6.42 -21.98 -10.32
N LEU A 721 7.24 -22.77 -11.03
CA LEU A 721 7.38 -24.21 -10.85
C LEU A 721 7.92 -24.59 -9.47
N PHE A 722 8.55 -23.67 -8.75
CA PHE A 722 9.12 -23.91 -7.43
C PHE A 722 8.11 -23.58 -6.31
N PRO A 723 8.24 -24.20 -5.12
CA PRO A 723 7.32 -23.96 -4.02
C PRO A 723 7.48 -22.56 -3.42
N GLU A 724 6.41 -22.07 -2.82
CA GLU A 724 6.28 -20.73 -2.22
C GLU A 724 7.38 -20.38 -1.21
N TYR A 725 7.70 -21.31 -0.32
CA TYR A 725 8.71 -21.14 0.73
C TYR A 725 10.08 -21.71 0.33
N GLY A 726 10.21 -22.17 -0.92
CA GLY A 726 11.42 -22.81 -1.43
C GLY A 726 12.51 -21.81 -1.78
N SER A 727 13.70 -21.99 -1.20
CA SER A 727 14.90 -21.33 -1.70
C SER A 727 15.35 -21.98 -3.01
N ILE A 728 15.45 -21.21 -4.09
CA ILE A 728 15.88 -21.67 -5.42
C ILE A 728 17.36 -21.33 -5.59
N SER A 729 18.18 -22.30 -5.99
CA SER A 729 19.58 -22.04 -6.36
C SER A 729 19.64 -21.23 -7.66
N LYS A 730 20.43 -20.15 -7.67
CA LYS A 730 20.60 -19.32 -8.87
C LYS A 730 21.22 -20.10 -10.02
N GLU A 731 22.21 -20.95 -9.71
CA GLU A 731 22.91 -21.80 -10.68
C GLU A 731 21.96 -22.82 -11.31
N GLN A 732 21.23 -23.58 -10.49
CA GLN A 732 20.22 -24.54 -10.94
C GLN A 732 19.17 -23.89 -11.86
N LEU A 733 18.70 -22.70 -11.50
CA LEU A 733 17.70 -21.99 -12.29
C LEU A 733 18.25 -21.57 -13.66
N VAL A 734 19.51 -21.12 -13.72
CA VAL A 734 20.19 -20.77 -14.99
C VAL A 734 20.39 -22.01 -15.85
N ASP A 735 20.82 -23.14 -15.26
CA ASP A 735 20.97 -24.41 -15.97
C ASP A 735 19.65 -24.88 -16.59
N TYR A 736 18.55 -24.76 -15.83
CA TYR A 736 17.22 -25.11 -16.32
C TYR A 736 16.79 -24.21 -17.48
N TRP A 737 17.06 -22.90 -17.42
CA TRP A 737 16.73 -21.98 -18.50
C TRP A 737 17.59 -22.19 -19.76
N LEU A 738 18.86 -22.58 -19.60
CA LEU A 738 19.74 -22.94 -20.71
C LEU A 738 19.22 -24.19 -21.42
N ALA A 739 18.93 -25.24 -20.65
CA ALA A 739 18.42 -26.51 -21.18
C ALA A 739 17.05 -26.36 -21.86
N GLU A 740 16.16 -25.52 -21.33
CA GLU A 740 14.89 -25.22 -22.00
C GLU A 740 15.06 -24.44 -23.32
N GLY A 741 16.19 -23.76 -23.50
CA GLY A 741 16.45 -22.87 -24.62
C GLY A 741 15.89 -21.45 -24.43
N LEU A 742 15.62 -21.03 -23.18
CA LEU A 742 15.24 -19.65 -22.87
C LEU A 742 16.44 -18.70 -22.98
N LEU A 743 17.66 -19.23 -22.81
CA LEU A 743 18.92 -18.50 -22.91
C LEU A 743 19.71 -19.02 -24.12
N LEU A 744 20.31 -18.12 -24.91
CA LEU A 744 21.16 -18.45 -26.07
C LEU A 744 22.56 -18.92 -25.62
N ASN A 745 22.64 -19.98 -24.80
CA ASN A 745 23.87 -20.50 -24.19
C ASN A 745 24.69 -19.48 -23.37
N ASP A 746 24.04 -18.45 -22.83
CA ASP A 746 24.68 -17.35 -22.10
C ASP A 746 24.31 -17.40 -20.60
N CYS A 747 25.22 -17.96 -19.79
CA CYS A 747 25.05 -18.09 -18.34
C CYS A 747 25.02 -16.71 -17.65
N GLU A 748 25.85 -15.77 -18.10
CA GLU A 748 25.91 -14.42 -17.54
C GLU A 748 24.60 -13.67 -17.76
N LYS A 749 23.98 -13.83 -18.94
CA LYS A 749 22.64 -13.33 -19.20
C LYS A 749 21.61 -13.93 -18.25
N GLY A 750 21.74 -15.21 -17.89
CA GLY A 750 20.90 -15.84 -16.85
C GLY A 750 21.00 -15.13 -15.50
N TYR A 751 22.22 -14.90 -15.00
CA TYR A 751 22.43 -14.16 -13.75
C TYR A 751 21.97 -12.70 -13.83
N GLN A 752 22.14 -12.04 -14.98
CA GLN A 752 21.62 -10.69 -15.22
C GLN A 752 20.08 -10.67 -15.15
N ILE A 753 19.40 -11.65 -15.75
CA ILE A 753 17.94 -11.78 -15.66
C ILE A 753 17.51 -11.95 -14.19
N ILE A 754 18.18 -12.81 -13.41
CA ILE A 754 17.89 -12.95 -11.98
C ILE A 754 18.04 -11.60 -11.26
N ARG A 755 19.12 -10.85 -11.52
CA ARG A 755 19.31 -9.51 -10.95
C ARG A 755 18.17 -8.56 -11.37
N SER A 756 17.73 -8.60 -12.63
CA SER A 756 16.60 -7.81 -13.11
C SER A 756 15.30 -8.17 -12.40
N LEU A 757 15.01 -9.47 -12.21
CA LEU A 757 13.82 -9.94 -11.51
C LEU A 757 13.83 -9.54 -10.02
N VAL A 758 15.00 -9.58 -9.37
CA VAL A 758 15.18 -9.08 -8.00
C VAL A 758 14.98 -7.57 -7.94
N SER A 759 15.58 -6.81 -8.86
CA SER A 759 15.43 -5.36 -8.93
C SER A 759 13.99 -4.93 -9.26
N ALA A 760 13.21 -5.76 -9.96
CA ALA A 760 11.79 -5.55 -10.21
C ALA A 760 10.88 -6.00 -9.04
N CYS A 761 11.47 -6.45 -7.93
CA CYS A 761 10.79 -7.02 -6.76
C CYS A 761 9.90 -8.24 -7.10
N LEU A 762 10.24 -8.98 -8.15
CA LEU A 762 9.56 -10.23 -8.54
C LEU A 762 10.23 -11.48 -7.92
N LEU A 763 11.50 -11.35 -7.54
CA LEU A 763 12.25 -12.30 -6.72
C LEU A 763 12.87 -11.58 -5.52
N GLN A 764 13.15 -12.33 -4.46
CA GLN A 764 13.80 -11.84 -3.24
C GLN A 764 15.13 -12.58 -3.04
N ALA A 765 16.17 -11.84 -2.65
CA ALA A 765 17.49 -12.39 -2.32
C ALA A 765 17.74 -12.27 -0.81
N SER A 766 18.21 -13.35 -0.18
CA SER A 766 18.54 -13.37 1.27
C SER A 766 19.89 -12.70 1.60
N GLY A 767 20.23 -11.60 0.92
CA GLY A 767 21.48 -10.85 1.08
C GLY A 767 22.28 -10.67 -0.22
N SER A 768 23.26 -9.75 -0.23
CA SER A 768 24.02 -9.35 -1.42
C SER A 768 24.82 -10.49 -2.06
N MET A 769 25.33 -11.42 -1.25
CA MET A 769 26.11 -12.59 -1.68
C MET A 769 25.30 -13.90 -1.67
N SER A 770 23.97 -13.84 -1.53
CA SER A 770 23.14 -15.06 -1.51
C SER A 770 23.23 -15.78 -2.85
N THR A 771 23.58 -17.08 -2.83
CA THR A 771 23.52 -17.98 -4.00
C THR A 771 22.10 -18.44 -4.30
N LYS A 772 21.13 -18.06 -3.45
CA LYS A 772 19.72 -18.46 -3.55
C LYS A 772 18.80 -17.26 -3.68
N VAL A 773 17.67 -17.47 -4.36
CA VAL A 773 16.55 -16.54 -4.48
C VAL A 773 15.25 -17.23 -4.06
N LYS A 774 14.22 -16.46 -3.75
CA LYS A 774 12.87 -16.96 -3.46
C LYS A 774 11.83 -16.10 -4.16
N MET A 775 10.66 -16.66 -4.45
CA MET A 775 9.53 -15.92 -5.00
C MET A 775 8.52 -15.64 -3.89
N HIS A 776 8.05 -14.41 -3.78
CA HIS A 776 7.00 -14.07 -2.82
C HIS A 776 5.69 -14.77 -3.20
N HIS A 777 4.90 -15.23 -2.22
CA HIS A 777 3.69 -16.02 -2.50
C HIS A 777 2.72 -15.37 -3.48
N VAL A 778 2.28 -14.13 -3.20
CA VAL A 778 1.36 -13.39 -4.08
C VAL A 778 1.94 -13.18 -5.49
N ILE A 779 3.27 -13.08 -5.63
CA ILE A 779 3.94 -12.95 -6.94
C ILE A 779 3.98 -14.29 -7.67
N ARG A 780 4.15 -15.41 -6.94
CA ARG A 780 3.99 -16.75 -7.50
C ARG A 780 2.57 -16.98 -7.99
N GLN A 781 1.56 -16.58 -7.22
CA GLN A 781 0.15 -16.66 -7.61
C GLN A 781 -0.16 -15.79 -8.83
N LEU A 782 0.40 -14.56 -8.91
CA LEU A 782 0.35 -13.74 -10.12
C LEU A 782 0.94 -14.48 -11.33
N GLY A 783 2.07 -15.17 -11.16
CA GLY A 783 2.68 -15.97 -12.21
C GLY A 783 1.80 -17.13 -12.67
N LEU A 784 1.20 -17.89 -11.75
CA LEU A 784 0.27 -18.97 -12.06
C LEU A 784 -1.01 -18.45 -12.75
N TRP A 785 -1.52 -17.30 -12.32
CA TRP A 785 -2.63 -16.61 -12.99
C TRP A 785 -2.28 -16.21 -14.42
N LEU A 786 -1.07 -15.72 -14.68
CA LEU A 786 -0.59 -15.39 -16.03
C LEU A 786 -0.50 -16.64 -16.92
N VAL A 787 -0.01 -17.76 -16.38
CA VAL A 787 0.04 -19.05 -17.09
C VAL A 787 -1.37 -19.50 -17.47
N ASN A 788 -2.32 -19.44 -16.53
CA ASN A 788 -3.71 -19.86 -16.78
C ASN A 788 -4.43 -19.02 -17.84
N LYS A 789 -3.99 -17.77 -18.09
CA LYS A 789 -4.51 -16.90 -19.16
C LYS A 789 -3.77 -17.04 -20.49
N SER A 790 -2.73 -17.87 -20.56
CA SER A 790 -1.93 -18.11 -21.76
C SER A 790 -2.29 -19.44 -22.43
N ASP A 791 -1.87 -19.63 -23.68
CA ASP A 791 -2.02 -20.92 -24.37
C ASP A 791 -1.12 -22.02 -23.78
N THR A 792 -0.12 -21.65 -22.97
CA THR A 792 0.78 -22.60 -22.30
C THR A 792 0.16 -23.10 -21.01
N LYS A 793 -0.03 -24.41 -20.88
CA LYS A 793 -0.50 -25.03 -19.63
C LYS A 793 0.66 -25.58 -18.82
N PHE A 794 0.74 -25.23 -17.54
CA PHE A 794 1.65 -25.85 -16.58
C PHE A 794 0.86 -26.67 -15.57
N LEU A 795 1.42 -27.81 -15.14
CA LEU A 795 0.94 -28.56 -13.98
C LEU A 795 1.87 -28.26 -12.81
N VAL A 796 1.42 -27.44 -11.86
CA VAL A 796 2.28 -26.90 -10.79
C VAL A 796 1.71 -27.24 -9.41
N GLN A 797 2.18 -28.33 -8.82
CA GLN A 797 1.78 -28.78 -7.49
C GLN A 797 2.99 -29.11 -6.57
N PRO A 798 4.00 -28.21 -6.45
CA PRO A 798 5.12 -28.45 -5.56
C PRO A 798 4.77 -28.16 -4.09
N GLY A 799 5.28 -28.95 -3.15
CA GLY A 799 5.16 -28.63 -1.72
C GLY A 799 3.75 -28.75 -1.13
N MET A 800 2.85 -29.50 -1.79
CA MET A 800 1.44 -29.64 -1.40
C MET A 800 1.17 -30.86 -0.51
N ALA A 801 2.24 -31.53 -0.05
CA ALA A 801 2.18 -32.75 0.76
C ALA A 801 1.42 -33.91 0.10
N LEU A 802 1.41 -34.00 -1.24
CA LEU A 802 0.71 -35.05 -1.97
C LEU A 802 1.31 -36.43 -1.69
N ASP A 803 0.48 -37.41 -1.35
CA ASP A 803 0.89 -38.82 -1.19
C ASP A 803 0.92 -39.59 -2.52
N ASN A 804 0.11 -39.15 -3.49
CA ASN A 804 -0.04 -39.76 -4.82
C ASN A 804 0.23 -38.73 -5.92
N ALA A 805 0.76 -39.18 -7.05
CA ALA A 805 0.92 -38.34 -8.23
C ALA A 805 -0.44 -37.97 -8.86
N PRO A 806 -0.55 -36.81 -9.55
CA PRO A 806 -1.77 -36.39 -10.23
C PRO A 806 -2.18 -37.38 -11.30
N SER A 807 -3.47 -37.44 -11.63
CA SER A 807 -4.00 -38.41 -12.58
C SER A 807 -3.39 -38.22 -13.97
N ALA A 808 -3.22 -39.32 -14.73
CA ALA A 808 -2.58 -39.26 -16.05
C ALA A 808 -3.22 -38.23 -17.02
N GLY A 809 -4.53 -37.99 -16.89
CA GLY A 809 -5.26 -37.01 -17.70
C GLY A 809 -4.78 -35.57 -17.51
N GLU A 810 -4.39 -35.20 -16.28
CA GLU A 810 -3.92 -33.85 -15.94
C GLU A 810 -2.57 -33.51 -16.58
N TRP A 811 -1.81 -34.53 -16.99
CA TRP A 811 -0.49 -34.35 -17.58
C TRP A 811 -0.56 -34.07 -19.08
N ASN A 812 -1.61 -34.53 -19.78
CA ASN A 812 -1.66 -34.63 -21.24
C ASN A 812 -1.46 -33.29 -21.98
N GLU A 813 -1.97 -32.20 -21.42
CA GLU A 813 -1.91 -30.86 -22.03
C GLU A 813 -0.76 -30.00 -21.50
N ALA A 814 -0.01 -30.49 -20.50
CA ALA A 814 1.01 -29.71 -19.83
C ALA A 814 2.28 -29.56 -20.71
N THR A 815 2.89 -28.38 -20.64
CA THR A 815 4.21 -28.08 -21.24
C THR A 815 5.31 -28.12 -20.18
N ARG A 816 5.01 -27.75 -18.94
CA ARG A 816 5.93 -27.87 -17.80
C ARG A 816 5.20 -28.48 -16.61
N ILE A 817 5.84 -29.44 -15.95
CA ILE A 817 5.27 -30.17 -14.83
C ILE A 817 6.20 -30.06 -13.63
N SER A 818 5.65 -29.69 -12.48
CA SER A 818 6.36 -29.67 -11.20
C SER A 818 5.49 -30.27 -10.10
N ILE A 819 5.94 -31.41 -9.59
CA ILE A 819 5.36 -32.13 -8.45
C ILE A 819 6.45 -32.40 -7.38
N MET A 820 7.48 -31.55 -7.36
CA MET A 820 8.59 -31.62 -6.42
C MET A 820 8.16 -31.37 -4.97
N SER A 821 8.98 -31.80 -4.01
CA SER A 821 8.78 -31.53 -2.58
C SER A 821 7.43 -32.04 -2.03
N ASN A 822 6.98 -33.21 -2.47
CA ASN A 822 5.78 -33.89 -1.96
C ASN A 822 6.15 -35.20 -1.23
N ASN A 823 5.14 -35.99 -0.85
CA ASN A 823 5.26 -37.28 -0.19
C ASN A 823 5.02 -38.47 -1.15
N ILE A 824 5.16 -38.24 -2.47
CA ILE A 824 4.81 -39.23 -3.49
C ILE A 824 5.69 -40.47 -3.36
N THR A 825 5.06 -41.64 -3.42
CA THR A 825 5.73 -42.94 -3.23
C THR A 825 5.96 -43.69 -4.54
N GLU A 826 5.01 -43.64 -5.47
CA GLU A 826 5.11 -44.25 -6.79
C GLU A 826 4.35 -43.48 -7.89
N VAL A 827 4.74 -43.72 -9.14
CA VAL A 827 4.01 -43.26 -10.34
C VAL A 827 3.71 -44.46 -11.24
N SER A 828 2.52 -45.03 -11.09
CA SER A 828 2.15 -46.33 -11.67
C SER A 828 1.49 -46.28 -13.05
N PHE A 829 1.41 -45.11 -13.70
CA PHE A 829 0.85 -44.93 -15.04
C PHE A 829 1.89 -44.46 -16.07
N SER A 830 1.56 -44.57 -17.36
CA SER A 830 2.35 -44.00 -18.46
C SER A 830 1.55 -42.86 -19.13
N PRO A 831 1.91 -41.59 -18.92
CA PRO A 831 1.13 -40.47 -19.42
C PRO A 831 1.35 -40.23 -20.92
N ASN A 832 0.43 -39.51 -21.57
CA ASN A 832 0.50 -39.17 -23.00
C ASN A 832 0.82 -37.68 -23.19
N CYS A 833 2.09 -37.31 -23.03
CA CYS A 833 2.52 -35.92 -22.87
C CYS A 833 3.62 -35.53 -23.86
N LYS A 834 3.21 -35.23 -25.10
CA LYS A 834 4.16 -34.95 -26.20
C LYS A 834 4.84 -33.58 -26.13
N ASN A 835 4.24 -32.63 -25.41
CA ASN A 835 4.66 -31.23 -25.38
C ASN A 835 5.43 -30.85 -24.11
N VAL A 836 5.65 -31.79 -23.19
CA VAL A 836 6.37 -31.50 -21.94
C VAL A 836 7.84 -31.25 -22.24
N THR A 837 8.34 -30.08 -21.84
CA THR A 837 9.75 -29.66 -21.95
C THR A 837 10.47 -29.71 -20.61
N THR A 838 9.76 -29.57 -19.49
CA THR A 838 10.32 -29.65 -18.14
C THR A 838 9.49 -30.57 -17.25
N LEU A 839 10.17 -31.47 -16.54
CA LEU A 839 9.60 -32.31 -15.49
C LEU A 839 10.45 -32.25 -14.22
N LEU A 840 9.87 -31.67 -13.16
CA LEU A 840 10.48 -31.50 -11.84
C LEU A 840 9.77 -32.39 -10.81
N MET A 841 10.45 -33.42 -10.31
CA MET A 841 9.93 -34.36 -9.30
C MET A 841 10.86 -34.51 -8.09
N GLN A 842 11.87 -33.66 -7.97
CA GLN A 842 12.87 -33.72 -6.92
C GLN A 842 12.29 -33.54 -5.51
N ASN A 843 13.06 -33.92 -4.49
CA ASN A 843 12.66 -33.84 -3.09
C ASN A 843 11.36 -34.62 -2.77
N ASN A 844 11.13 -35.74 -3.44
CA ASN A 844 10.13 -36.74 -3.07
C ASN A 844 10.87 -37.95 -2.48
N PRO A 845 11.28 -37.92 -1.20
CA PRO A 845 12.23 -38.89 -0.63
C PRO A 845 11.69 -40.32 -0.58
N LYS A 846 10.37 -40.52 -0.71
CA LYS A 846 9.73 -41.85 -0.73
C LYS A 846 9.50 -42.39 -2.13
N LEU A 847 9.70 -41.59 -3.18
CA LEU A 847 9.44 -41.99 -4.56
C LEU A 847 10.47 -43.03 -5.00
N ASN A 848 10.08 -44.31 -5.05
CA ASN A 848 11.01 -45.41 -5.35
C ASN A 848 10.66 -46.19 -6.64
N LYS A 849 9.47 -45.98 -7.19
CA LYS A 849 8.95 -46.76 -8.32
C LYS A 849 8.25 -45.88 -9.36
N MET A 850 8.56 -46.13 -10.62
CA MET A 850 7.92 -45.48 -11.77
C MET A 850 7.56 -46.54 -12.82
N SER A 851 6.47 -46.30 -13.57
CA SER A 851 6.06 -47.16 -14.68
C SER A 851 7.19 -47.29 -15.71
N TYR A 852 7.45 -48.50 -16.21
CA TYR A 852 8.51 -48.75 -17.19
C TYR A 852 8.38 -47.87 -18.44
N GLY A 853 7.15 -47.66 -18.93
CA GLY A 853 6.84 -46.86 -20.11
C GLY A 853 6.61 -45.37 -19.84
N PHE A 854 6.98 -44.85 -18.67
CA PHE A 854 6.64 -43.49 -18.23
C PHE A 854 7.11 -42.39 -19.21
N PHE A 855 8.32 -42.52 -19.76
CA PHE A 855 8.89 -41.53 -20.68
C PHE A 855 8.54 -41.75 -22.17
N ARG A 856 7.76 -42.79 -22.48
CA ARG A 856 7.55 -43.25 -23.88
C ARG A 856 7.04 -42.17 -24.83
N THR A 857 6.25 -41.21 -24.32
CA THR A 857 5.62 -40.15 -25.14
C THR A 857 6.27 -38.78 -25.00
N MET A 858 7.31 -38.62 -24.18
CA MET A 858 7.91 -37.33 -23.80
C MET A 858 9.10 -36.92 -24.66
N SER A 859 8.98 -37.00 -25.99
CA SER A 859 10.10 -36.72 -26.92
C SER A 859 10.62 -35.28 -26.90
N SER A 860 9.82 -34.34 -26.38
CA SER A 860 10.15 -32.91 -26.29
C SER A 860 10.81 -32.52 -24.96
N LEU A 861 10.97 -33.46 -24.03
CA LEU A 861 11.49 -33.19 -22.69
C LEU A 861 12.96 -32.76 -22.76
N LYS A 862 13.27 -31.60 -22.18
CA LYS A 862 14.61 -31.00 -22.14
C LYS A 862 15.22 -31.01 -20.74
N VAL A 863 14.39 -30.83 -19.70
CA VAL A 863 14.81 -30.81 -18.29
C VAL A 863 14.09 -31.92 -17.51
N LEU A 864 14.86 -32.80 -16.88
CA LEU A 864 14.37 -33.83 -15.97
C LEU A 864 15.15 -33.77 -14.66
N ASP A 865 14.45 -33.49 -13.56
CA ASP A 865 15.02 -33.48 -12.22
C ASP A 865 14.28 -34.48 -11.31
N LEU A 866 14.98 -35.55 -10.96
CA LEU A 866 14.54 -36.59 -10.02
C LEU A 866 15.40 -36.60 -8.76
N SER A 867 16.17 -35.53 -8.49
CA SER A 867 17.09 -35.52 -7.36
C SER A 867 16.41 -35.67 -6.00
N HIS A 868 17.11 -36.21 -5.01
CA HIS A 868 16.55 -36.43 -3.67
C HIS A 868 15.27 -37.29 -3.69
N THR A 869 15.29 -38.39 -4.45
CA THR A 869 14.21 -39.39 -4.51
C THR A 869 14.78 -40.79 -4.22
N ALA A 870 13.94 -41.76 -3.91
CA ALA A 870 14.36 -43.13 -3.59
C ALA A 870 14.40 -44.07 -4.82
N ILE A 871 14.37 -43.54 -6.05
CA ILE A 871 14.34 -44.36 -7.27
C ILE A 871 15.61 -45.21 -7.38
N THR A 872 15.43 -46.48 -7.75
CA THR A 872 16.53 -47.46 -7.87
C THR A 872 16.94 -47.73 -9.32
N SER A 873 16.07 -47.39 -10.27
CA SER A 873 16.31 -47.49 -11.72
C SER A 873 15.56 -46.39 -12.45
N LEU A 874 16.07 -46.01 -13.62
CA LEU A 874 15.39 -45.07 -14.51
C LEU A 874 14.49 -45.86 -15.50
N PRO A 875 13.24 -45.42 -15.76
CA PRO A 875 12.40 -45.97 -16.82
C PRO A 875 13.04 -45.89 -18.22
N GLU A 876 12.42 -46.54 -19.21
CA GLU A 876 12.89 -46.54 -20.60
C GLU A 876 13.00 -45.11 -21.13
N CYS A 877 14.24 -44.60 -21.25
CA CYS A 877 14.52 -43.19 -21.53
C CYS A 877 14.98 -42.92 -22.96
N ALA A 878 15.12 -43.94 -23.81
CA ALA A 878 15.62 -43.80 -25.19
C ALA A 878 14.77 -42.83 -26.05
N THR A 879 13.52 -42.60 -25.68
CA THR A 879 12.60 -41.66 -26.33
C THR A 879 12.87 -40.20 -26.01
N LEU A 880 13.67 -39.88 -24.97
CA LEU A 880 13.96 -38.53 -24.50
C LEU A 880 15.02 -37.81 -25.37
N VAL A 881 14.84 -37.85 -26.69
CA VAL A 881 15.86 -37.40 -27.67
C VAL A 881 16.22 -35.92 -27.58
N ALA A 882 15.35 -35.09 -27.01
CA ALA A 882 15.58 -33.65 -26.78
C ALA A 882 16.18 -33.32 -25.40
N LEU A 883 16.46 -34.32 -24.56
CA LEU A 883 16.87 -34.09 -23.17
C LEU A 883 18.26 -33.46 -23.11
N GLU A 884 18.34 -32.29 -22.49
CA GLU A 884 19.60 -31.55 -22.32
C GLU A 884 20.09 -31.57 -20.87
N HIS A 885 19.20 -31.67 -19.90
CA HIS A 885 19.52 -31.66 -18.47
C HIS A 885 18.85 -32.83 -17.74
N LEU A 886 19.67 -33.69 -17.12
CA LEU A 886 19.26 -34.81 -16.30
C LEU A 886 19.91 -34.73 -14.92
N ASN A 887 19.09 -34.56 -13.89
CA ASN A 887 19.55 -34.58 -12.51
C ASN A 887 18.99 -35.79 -11.75
N LEU A 888 19.90 -36.67 -11.34
CA LEU A 888 19.68 -37.89 -10.57
C LEU A 888 20.45 -37.83 -9.24
N SER A 889 20.95 -36.67 -8.83
CA SER A 889 21.71 -36.52 -7.59
C SER A 889 20.91 -36.94 -6.36
N HIS A 890 21.58 -37.46 -5.34
CA HIS A 890 20.93 -37.94 -4.11
C HIS A 890 19.80 -38.97 -4.35
N THR A 891 19.90 -39.80 -5.41
CA THR A 891 19.01 -40.93 -5.63
C THR A 891 19.62 -42.27 -5.20
N HIS A 892 18.81 -43.32 -5.15
CA HIS A 892 19.25 -44.71 -4.90
C HIS A 892 19.48 -45.51 -6.19
N ILE A 893 19.72 -44.83 -7.31
CA ILE A 893 19.90 -45.48 -8.59
C ILE A 893 21.14 -46.38 -8.57
N MET A 894 20.96 -47.65 -8.92
CA MET A 894 22.04 -48.63 -8.86
C MET A 894 22.85 -48.68 -10.16
N ARG A 895 22.17 -48.51 -11.31
CA ARG A 895 22.77 -48.54 -12.65
C ARG A 895 22.04 -47.58 -13.57
N LEU A 896 22.77 -47.01 -14.52
CA LEU A 896 22.18 -46.24 -15.62
C LEU A 896 21.70 -47.18 -16.74
N PRO A 897 20.61 -46.85 -17.46
CA PRO A 897 20.18 -47.64 -18.61
C PRO A 897 21.28 -47.76 -19.67
N GLU A 898 21.44 -48.95 -20.27
CA GLU A 898 22.45 -49.16 -21.33
C GLU A 898 22.23 -48.25 -22.54
N CYS A 899 20.99 -47.85 -22.79
CA CYS A 899 20.61 -46.98 -23.89
C CYS A 899 20.80 -45.47 -23.60
N LEU A 900 21.31 -45.08 -22.42
CA LEU A 900 21.47 -43.66 -22.06
C LEU A 900 22.33 -42.87 -23.07
N TRP A 901 23.29 -43.52 -23.72
CA TRP A 901 24.12 -42.89 -24.75
C TRP A 901 23.36 -42.45 -26.02
N LEU A 902 22.09 -42.87 -26.17
CA LEU A 902 21.20 -42.40 -27.24
C LEU A 902 20.73 -40.95 -27.03
N LEU A 903 20.86 -40.41 -25.81
CA LEU A 903 20.50 -39.03 -25.47
C LEU A 903 21.56 -38.05 -25.99
N LYS A 904 21.63 -37.88 -27.32
CA LYS A 904 22.70 -37.13 -27.98
C LYS A 904 22.73 -35.64 -27.66
N GLU A 905 21.61 -35.07 -27.23
CA GLU A 905 21.49 -33.66 -26.84
C GLU A 905 21.85 -33.40 -25.36
N LEU A 906 22.18 -34.44 -24.58
CA LEU A 906 22.45 -34.28 -23.15
C LEU A 906 23.71 -33.44 -22.91
N LYS A 907 23.53 -32.31 -22.21
CA LYS A 907 24.58 -31.36 -21.85
C LYS A 907 24.92 -31.41 -20.37
N HIS A 908 23.96 -31.73 -19.51
CA HIS A 908 24.14 -31.77 -18.06
C HIS A 908 23.66 -33.11 -17.50
N LEU A 909 24.56 -33.84 -16.83
CA LEU A 909 24.26 -35.08 -16.12
C LEU A 909 24.79 -34.98 -14.69
N ASP A 910 23.88 -34.87 -13.73
CA ASP A 910 24.23 -34.86 -12.31
C ASP A 910 23.84 -36.19 -11.64
N LEU A 911 24.85 -36.87 -11.11
CA LEU A 911 24.81 -38.14 -10.38
C LEU A 911 25.51 -37.99 -9.02
N SER A 912 25.66 -36.76 -8.52
CA SER A 912 26.35 -36.53 -7.27
C SER A 912 25.59 -37.15 -6.10
N VAL A 913 26.34 -37.69 -5.14
CA VAL A 913 25.79 -38.32 -3.94
C VAL A 913 24.82 -39.49 -4.23
N THR A 914 24.92 -40.14 -5.40
CA THR A 914 24.22 -41.41 -5.67
C THR A 914 24.99 -42.57 -5.07
N ILE A 915 24.74 -42.85 -3.79
CA ILE A 915 25.50 -43.81 -2.98
C ILE A 915 25.26 -45.29 -3.34
N ALA A 916 24.27 -45.60 -4.16
CA ALA A 916 23.98 -46.96 -4.62
C ALA A 916 24.52 -47.26 -6.03
N LEU A 917 25.07 -46.26 -6.73
CA LEU A 917 25.49 -46.39 -8.13
C LEU A 917 26.74 -47.26 -8.26
N GLU A 918 26.64 -48.36 -9.00
CA GLU A 918 27.71 -49.34 -9.20
C GLU A 918 28.30 -49.35 -10.61
N ASP A 919 27.55 -48.90 -11.63
CA ASP A 919 28.03 -48.78 -13.02
C ASP A 919 27.44 -47.57 -13.77
N ALA A 920 28.28 -46.68 -14.33
CA ALA A 920 27.83 -45.44 -14.98
C ALA A 920 28.68 -44.92 -16.18
N LEU A 921 30.02 -45.07 -16.19
CA LEU A 921 30.88 -44.30 -17.11
C LEU A 921 31.02 -44.89 -18.52
N ASN A 922 30.85 -46.21 -18.69
CA ASN A 922 31.04 -46.87 -20.00
C ASN A 922 30.14 -46.29 -21.11
N ASN A 923 28.99 -45.71 -20.76
CA ASN A 923 28.08 -45.07 -21.70
C ASN A 923 28.21 -43.54 -21.75
N CYS A 924 28.72 -42.90 -20.70
CA CYS A 924 28.85 -41.44 -20.64
C CYS A 924 29.86 -40.90 -21.65
N SER A 925 30.95 -41.63 -21.93
CA SER A 925 31.98 -41.26 -22.92
C SER A 925 31.46 -41.08 -24.36
N LYS A 926 30.25 -41.60 -24.65
CA LYS A 926 29.56 -41.52 -25.94
C LYS A 926 28.63 -40.30 -26.06
N LEU A 927 28.50 -39.50 -25.00
CA LEU A 927 27.67 -38.29 -24.93
C LEU A 927 28.51 -37.05 -25.30
N HIS A 928 28.81 -36.88 -26.58
CA HIS A 928 29.80 -35.90 -27.03
C HIS A 928 29.46 -34.42 -26.76
N LYS A 929 28.17 -34.09 -26.54
CA LYS A 929 27.69 -32.73 -26.17
C LYS A 929 27.69 -32.47 -24.66
N LEU A 930 28.13 -33.43 -23.85
CA LEU A 930 28.10 -33.33 -22.39
C LEU A 930 29.09 -32.26 -21.92
N LYS A 931 28.56 -31.26 -21.21
CA LYS A 931 29.28 -30.11 -20.64
C LYS A 931 29.49 -30.23 -19.15
N VAL A 932 28.52 -30.82 -18.44
CA VAL A 932 28.56 -31.04 -17.00
C VAL A 932 28.38 -32.53 -16.73
N LEU A 933 29.37 -33.13 -16.08
CA LEU A 933 29.28 -34.48 -15.52
C LEU A 933 29.64 -34.41 -14.04
N ASN A 934 28.66 -34.67 -13.16
CA ASN A 934 28.88 -34.60 -11.73
C ASN A 934 28.67 -35.98 -11.08
N LEU A 935 29.76 -36.68 -10.78
CA LEU A 935 29.82 -37.95 -10.06
C LEU A 935 30.35 -37.75 -8.62
N PHE A 936 30.43 -36.51 -8.15
CA PHE A 936 31.00 -36.16 -6.85
C PHE A 936 30.25 -36.86 -5.71
N ARG A 937 30.98 -37.58 -4.85
CA ARG A 937 30.45 -38.40 -3.75
C ARG A 937 29.45 -39.48 -4.16
N SER A 938 29.36 -39.82 -5.44
CA SER A 938 28.70 -41.06 -5.86
C SER A 938 29.52 -42.28 -5.44
N GLN A 939 28.86 -43.43 -5.31
CA GLN A 939 29.53 -44.71 -5.09
C GLN A 939 30.27 -45.20 -6.35
N TYR A 940 29.87 -44.72 -7.51
CA TYR A 940 30.55 -44.94 -8.76
C TYR A 940 31.70 -43.96 -8.95
N GLY A 941 32.71 -44.12 -8.11
CA GLY A 941 34.02 -43.49 -8.29
C GLY A 941 35.00 -44.40 -9.03
N ILE A 942 36.10 -43.81 -9.47
CA ILE A 942 37.09 -44.48 -10.30
C ILE A 942 38.10 -45.19 -9.41
N ARG A 943 38.12 -46.53 -9.49
CA ARG A 943 38.99 -47.41 -8.69
C ARG A 943 40.29 -47.79 -9.39
N HIS A 944 40.28 -47.83 -10.72
CA HIS A 944 41.44 -48.15 -11.53
C HIS A 944 41.64 -47.10 -12.61
N VAL A 945 42.89 -46.83 -12.93
CA VAL A 945 43.32 -45.87 -13.95
C VAL A 945 42.65 -46.08 -15.32
N ASP A 946 42.35 -47.33 -15.69
CA ASP A 946 41.73 -47.67 -16.98
C ASP A 946 40.25 -47.30 -17.08
N ASN A 947 39.56 -47.15 -15.96
CA ASN A 947 38.16 -46.72 -15.91
C ASN A 947 37.98 -45.22 -16.18
N LEU A 948 39.07 -44.43 -16.15
CA LEU A 948 39.08 -43.02 -16.51
C LEU A 948 39.07 -42.86 -18.04
N ASN A 949 37.95 -43.21 -18.67
CA ASN A 949 37.72 -43.14 -20.12
C ASN A 949 36.77 -41.99 -20.48
N LEU A 950 37.17 -40.76 -20.16
CA LEU A 950 36.37 -39.55 -20.38
C LEU A 950 37.04 -38.55 -21.34
N ASP A 951 38.25 -38.84 -21.81
CA ASP A 951 39.02 -37.97 -22.71
C ASP A 951 38.29 -37.70 -24.04
N SER A 952 37.28 -38.51 -24.40
CA SER A 952 36.42 -38.30 -25.58
C SER A 952 35.42 -37.14 -25.43
N LEU A 953 35.17 -36.65 -24.21
CA LEU A 953 34.21 -35.59 -23.92
C LEU A 953 34.85 -34.20 -24.08
N LYS A 954 34.99 -33.76 -25.33
CA LYS A 954 35.68 -32.51 -25.66
C LYS A 954 34.96 -31.23 -25.21
N GLU A 955 33.65 -31.29 -25.01
CA GLU A 955 32.84 -30.14 -24.54
C GLU A 955 32.71 -30.07 -23.01
N LEU A 956 33.29 -31.04 -22.28
CA LEU A 956 33.18 -31.11 -20.82
C LEU A 956 33.87 -29.91 -20.19
N VAL A 957 33.09 -29.05 -19.53
CA VAL A 957 33.59 -27.86 -18.81
C VAL A 957 33.55 -28.05 -17.30
N PHE A 958 32.66 -28.89 -16.77
CA PHE A 958 32.57 -29.19 -15.35
C PHE A 958 32.59 -30.70 -15.10
N LEU A 959 33.52 -31.13 -14.26
CA LEU A 959 33.65 -32.49 -13.75
C LEU A 959 33.66 -32.47 -12.22
N GLY A 960 32.67 -33.13 -11.63
CA GLY A 960 32.70 -33.57 -10.25
C GLY A 960 33.01 -35.06 -10.22
N ILE A 961 33.98 -35.52 -9.43
CA ILE A 961 34.42 -36.91 -9.48
C ILE A 961 34.82 -37.46 -8.12
N THR A 962 34.50 -38.74 -7.87
CA THR A 962 35.04 -39.53 -6.76
C THR A 962 36.11 -40.47 -7.30
N ILE A 963 37.24 -40.58 -6.61
CA ILE A 963 38.29 -41.55 -6.91
C ILE A 963 38.63 -42.36 -5.67
N TYR A 964 39.10 -43.59 -5.89
CA TYR A 964 39.40 -44.55 -4.82
C TYR A 964 40.86 -45.01 -4.75
N ALA A 965 41.71 -44.50 -5.63
CA ALA A 965 43.10 -44.92 -5.70
C ALA A 965 43.99 -43.74 -6.11
N GLU A 966 45.21 -43.74 -5.56
CA GLU A 966 46.20 -42.66 -5.75
C GLU A 966 46.72 -42.59 -7.20
N ASP A 967 46.89 -43.73 -7.87
CA ASP A 967 47.29 -43.80 -9.28
C ASP A 967 46.26 -43.13 -10.21
N VAL A 968 44.97 -43.22 -9.88
CA VAL A 968 43.89 -42.51 -10.57
C VAL A 968 44.03 -41.00 -10.37
N LEU A 969 44.35 -40.55 -9.15
CA LEU A 969 44.59 -39.14 -8.86
C LEU A 969 45.73 -38.59 -9.72
N GLN A 970 46.84 -39.33 -9.77
CA GLN A 970 48.02 -38.96 -10.56
C GLN A 970 47.69 -38.86 -12.04
N LYS A 971 46.92 -39.81 -12.61
CA LYS A 971 46.49 -39.73 -14.02
C LYS A 971 45.51 -38.58 -14.27
N LEU A 972 44.54 -38.37 -13.38
CA LEU A 972 43.57 -37.28 -13.50
C LEU A 972 44.27 -35.91 -13.48
N ASN A 973 45.32 -35.78 -12.66
CA ASN A 973 46.12 -34.57 -12.55
C ASN A 973 47.16 -34.39 -13.66
N MET A 974 47.23 -35.27 -14.65
CA MET A 974 48.05 -34.98 -15.84
C MET A 974 47.48 -33.77 -16.61
N PRO A 975 48.31 -32.97 -17.30
CA PRO A 975 47.85 -31.84 -18.11
C PRO A 975 47.01 -32.32 -19.31
N ARG A 976 45.73 -32.60 -19.05
CA ARG A 976 44.71 -33.08 -19.99
C ARG A 976 43.45 -32.22 -19.85
N PRO A 977 42.54 -32.25 -20.84
CA PRO A 977 41.25 -31.54 -20.75
C PRO A 977 40.50 -31.86 -19.45
N LEU A 978 40.59 -33.11 -18.97
CA LEU A 978 39.90 -33.57 -17.76
C LEU A 978 40.34 -32.86 -16.48
N ALA A 979 41.65 -32.69 -16.26
CA ALA A 979 42.18 -31.95 -15.11
C ALA A 979 41.60 -30.54 -15.08
N ASN A 980 41.63 -29.86 -16.24
CA ASN A 980 41.15 -28.50 -16.36
C ASN A 980 39.64 -28.39 -16.08
N SER A 981 38.83 -29.36 -16.52
CA SER A 981 37.39 -29.36 -16.26
C SER A 981 37.02 -29.80 -14.83
N THR A 982 37.96 -30.28 -14.01
CA THR A 982 37.69 -30.79 -12.66
C THR A 982 37.46 -29.64 -11.67
N HIS A 983 36.23 -29.55 -11.15
CA HIS A 983 35.80 -28.53 -10.20
C HIS A 983 35.55 -29.08 -8.80
N ARG A 984 35.13 -30.35 -8.69
CA ARG A 984 34.90 -31.03 -7.41
C ARG A 984 35.60 -32.39 -7.39
N LEU A 985 36.42 -32.63 -6.37
CA LEU A 985 37.16 -33.87 -6.22
C LEU A 985 36.89 -34.50 -4.86
N ASN A 986 36.47 -35.77 -4.87
CA ASN A 986 36.34 -36.59 -3.68
C ASN A 986 37.38 -37.71 -3.67
N LEU A 987 38.28 -37.70 -2.70
CA LEU A 987 39.23 -38.77 -2.42
C LEU A 987 38.62 -39.69 -1.38
N LYS A 988 38.18 -40.88 -1.79
CA LYS A 988 37.47 -41.80 -0.90
C LYS A 988 38.19 -43.13 -0.79
N ASN A 989 38.47 -43.65 0.40
CA ASN A 989 39.15 -44.95 0.58
C ASN A 989 40.46 -45.11 -0.23
N CYS A 990 41.22 -44.02 -0.44
CA CYS A 990 42.50 -44.08 -1.16
C CYS A 990 43.54 -44.78 -0.28
N ALA A 991 43.62 -46.11 -0.39
CA ALA A 991 44.54 -46.93 0.40
C ALA A 991 46.00 -46.55 0.09
N LYS A 992 46.86 -46.60 1.12
CA LYS A 992 48.29 -46.24 1.05
C LYS A 992 48.61 -44.75 0.87
N MET A 993 47.60 -43.88 0.75
CA MET A 993 47.81 -42.43 0.67
C MET A 993 48.13 -41.88 2.07
N ILE A 994 49.43 -41.66 2.37
CA ILE A 994 49.91 -41.22 3.70
C ILE A 994 49.83 -39.69 3.87
N TYR A 995 50.06 -38.94 2.80
CA TYR A 995 49.93 -37.48 2.80
C TYR A 995 49.35 -37.00 1.47
N ILE A 996 48.82 -35.77 1.46
CA ILE A 996 48.45 -35.06 0.23
C ILE A 996 48.95 -33.62 0.28
N LYS A 997 49.68 -33.21 -0.75
CA LYS A 997 50.13 -31.84 -0.94
C LYS A 997 49.23 -31.14 -1.95
N ILE A 998 48.69 -29.97 -1.64
CA ILE A 998 47.71 -29.30 -2.51
C ILE A 998 48.35 -28.80 -3.81
N SER A 999 49.65 -28.45 -3.80
CA SER A 999 50.38 -28.18 -5.05
C SER A 999 50.47 -29.39 -5.99
N ASP A 1000 50.29 -30.62 -5.50
CA ASP A 1000 50.21 -31.81 -6.35
C ASP A 1000 48.92 -31.82 -7.19
N LEU A 1001 47.97 -30.90 -6.98
CA LEU A 1001 46.74 -30.75 -7.78
C LEU A 1001 46.82 -29.56 -8.77
N ASN A 1002 48.02 -29.06 -9.05
CA ASN A 1002 48.26 -27.83 -9.82
C ASN A 1002 47.64 -27.77 -11.22
N HIS A 1003 47.41 -28.90 -11.89
CA HIS A 1003 46.78 -28.94 -13.21
C HIS A 1003 45.25 -28.81 -13.16
N MET A 1004 44.63 -28.99 -11.98
CA MET A 1004 43.19 -28.80 -11.77
C MET A 1004 42.86 -27.33 -11.49
N LYS A 1005 43.03 -26.49 -12.50
CA LYS A 1005 43.00 -25.03 -12.37
C LYS A 1005 41.66 -24.46 -11.88
N HIS A 1006 40.57 -25.21 -12.02
CA HIS A 1006 39.23 -24.80 -11.63
C HIS A 1006 38.70 -25.58 -10.41
N LEU A 1007 39.57 -26.27 -9.66
CA LEU A 1007 39.18 -27.00 -8.47
C LEU A 1007 38.67 -26.05 -7.37
N GLU A 1008 37.40 -26.17 -7.02
CA GLU A 1008 36.70 -25.35 -6.03
C GLU A 1008 36.38 -26.12 -4.74
N GLU A 1009 36.13 -27.43 -4.84
CA GLU A 1009 35.75 -28.28 -3.71
C GLU A 1009 36.61 -29.56 -3.64
N LEU A 1010 37.26 -29.75 -2.49
CA LEU A 1010 38.02 -30.95 -2.16
C LEU A 1010 37.38 -31.64 -0.95
N TYR A 1011 36.99 -32.90 -1.15
CA TYR A 1011 36.47 -33.77 -0.11
C TYR A 1011 37.44 -34.94 0.06
N VAL A 1012 37.91 -35.17 1.28
CA VAL A 1012 38.75 -36.31 1.63
C VAL A 1012 38.00 -37.15 2.67
N GLU A 1013 37.61 -38.35 2.28
CA GLU A 1013 36.74 -39.23 3.05
C GLU A 1013 37.37 -40.62 3.23
N SER A 1014 37.32 -41.19 4.45
CA SER A 1014 37.67 -42.60 4.68
C SER A 1014 39.06 -43.02 4.16
N CYS A 1015 40.01 -42.07 4.08
CA CYS A 1015 41.40 -42.36 3.75
C CYS A 1015 42.15 -42.74 5.02
N TYR A 1016 42.04 -44.02 5.41
CA TYR A 1016 42.46 -44.52 6.71
C TYR A 1016 43.96 -44.37 7.01
N ASP A 1017 44.82 -44.36 5.99
CA ASP A 1017 46.27 -44.22 6.11
C ASP A 1017 46.75 -42.76 6.10
N LEU A 1018 45.85 -41.81 5.78
CA LEU A 1018 46.20 -40.40 5.60
C LEU A 1018 46.52 -39.74 6.94
N ASN A 1019 47.79 -39.39 7.13
CA ASN A 1019 48.28 -38.73 8.33
C ASN A 1019 48.39 -37.20 8.17
N THR A 1020 48.72 -36.72 6.96
CA THR A 1020 49.06 -35.29 6.78
C THR A 1020 48.41 -34.67 5.54
N VAL A 1021 47.82 -33.49 5.69
CA VAL A 1021 47.36 -32.64 4.58
C VAL A 1021 48.23 -31.38 4.54
N VAL A 1022 48.84 -31.07 3.39
CA VAL A 1022 49.80 -29.96 3.24
C VAL A 1022 49.27 -28.92 2.26
N ALA A 1023 48.94 -27.72 2.75
CA ALA A 1023 48.72 -26.54 1.93
C ALA A 1023 49.99 -25.67 1.92
N ASP A 1024 50.80 -25.87 0.90
CA ASP A 1024 52.08 -25.18 0.74
C ASP A 1024 51.94 -23.77 0.12
N ALA A 1025 53.08 -23.11 -0.13
CA ALA A 1025 53.16 -21.77 -0.70
C ALA A 1025 53.23 -21.74 -2.24
N GLU A 1026 53.33 -22.90 -2.89
CA GLU A 1026 53.29 -23.02 -4.35
C GLU A 1026 51.83 -22.86 -4.80
N LEU A 1027 51.45 -21.60 -5.03
CA LEU A 1027 50.12 -21.24 -5.47
C LEU A 1027 49.75 -21.97 -6.77
N THR A 1028 48.84 -22.92 -6.65
CA THR A 1028 48.07 -23.47 -7.77
C THR A 1028 47.14 -22.38 -8.32
N THR A 1029 46.77 -22.45 -9.60
CA THR A 1029 45.75 -21.53 -10.16
C THR A 1029 44.33 -21.83 -9.67
N SER A 1030 44.15 -22.89 -8.86
CA SER A 1030 42.88 -23.32 -8.30
C SER A 1030 42.42 -22.44 -7.14
N HIS A 1031 41.20 -21.94 -7.20
CA HIS A 1031 40.57 -21.17 -6.11
C HIS A 1031 39.78 -22.13 -5.20
N LEU A 1032 40.47 -22.93 -4.37
CA LEU A 1032 39.80 -23.88 -3.48
C LEU A 1032 38.94 -23.13 -2.45
N LEU A 1033 37.61 -23.28 -2.53
CA LEU A 1033 36.63 -22.59 -1.70
C LEU A 1033 36.08 -23.48 -0.58
N PHE A 1034 36.03 -24.79 -0.79
CA PHE A 1034 35.43 -25.77 0.12
C PHE A 1034 36.42 -26.90 0.41
N LEU A 1035 36.63 -27.17 1.70
CA LEU A 1035 37.42 -28.30 2.16
C LEU A 1035 36.61 -29.13 3.15
N THR A 1036 36.48 -30.44 2.87
CA THR A 1036 35.89 -31.41 3.80
C THR A 1036 36.90 -32.51 4.12
N LEU A 1037 37.15 -32.74 5.41
CA LEU A 1037 37.97 -33.81 5.94
C LEU A 1037 37.07 -34.70 6.80
N SER A 1038 36.83 -35.95 6.39
CA SER A 1038 35.82 -36.79 7.03
C SER A 1038 36.28 -38.24 7.18
N VAL A 1039 36.08 -38.84 8.36
CA VAL A 1039 36.43 -40.25 8.63
C VAL A 1039 37.92 -40.50 8.34
N LEU A 1040 38.80 -39.74 8.99
CA LEU A 1040 40.25 -39.82 8.82
C LEU A 1040 40.91 -40.18 10.16
N PRO A 1041 40.92 -41.48 10.54
CA PRO A 1041 41.37 -41.91 11.86
C PRO A 1041 42.87 -41.73 12.11
N SER A 1042 43.68 -41.66 11.07
CA SER A 1042 45.13 -41.47 11.18
C SER A 1042 45.58 -40.02 11.04
N LEU A 1043 44.68 -39.07 10.74
CA LEU A 1043 45.05 -37.68 10.47
C LEU A 1043 45.50 -36.97 11.75
N GLU A 1044 46.81 -36.70 11.86
CA GLU A 1044 47.42 -36.01 13.01
C GLU A 1044 47.64 -34.52 12.75
N SER A 1045 47.88 -34.12 11.50
CA SER A 1045 48.25 -32.73 11.20
C SER A 1045 47.76 -32.21 9.84
N VAL A 1046 47.37 -30.93 9.83
CA VAL A 1046 47.15 -30.15 8.60
C VAL A 1046 48.15 -29.00 8.61
N VAL A 1047 49.13 -29.06 7.70
CA VAL A 1047 50.23 -28.09 7.60
C VAL A 1047 49.85 -27.03 6.58
N VAL A 1048 49.74 -25.77 7.02
CA VAL A 1048 49.43 -24.62 6.15
C VAL A 1048 50.63 -23.68 6.16
N ALA A 1049 51.23 -23.40 5.00
CA ALA A 1049 52.36 -22.47 4.86
C ALA A 1049 51.98 -21.02 5.23
N PRO A 1050 52.96 -20.13 5.50
CA PRO A 1050 52.69 -18.69 5.59
C PRO A 1050 52.06 -18.16 4.29
N MET A 1051 51.31 -17.05 4.37
CA MET A 1051 50.74 -16.47 3.15
C MET A 1051 51.84 -16.04 2.16
N PRO A 1052 51.66 -16.27 0.84
CA PRO A 1052 50.50 -16.92 0.22
C PRO A 1052 50.52 -18.46 0.34
N HIS A 1053 49.34 -19.09 0.46
CA HIS A 1053 49.20 -20.56 0.54
C HIS A 1053 47.92 -21.06 -0.17
N ASN A 1054 47.86 -22.34 -0.55
CA ASN A 1054 46.73 -22.87 -1.35
C ASN A 1054 45.35 -22.73 -0.69
N PHE A 1055 45.29 -22.72 0.65
CA PHE A 1055 44.03 -22.56 1.40
C PHE A 1055 43.54 -21.11 1.57
N GLN A 1056 44.22 -20.11 0.99
CA GLN A 1056 43.90 -18.69 1.22
C GLN A 1056 42.47 -18.27 0.78
N TYR A 1057 41.84 -19.05 -0.10
CA TYR A 1057 40.50 -18.80 -0.62
C TYR A 1057 39.38 -19.62 0.05
N ILE A 1058 39.71 -20.49 1.01
CA ILE A 1058 38.71 -21.33 1.69
C ILE A 1058 37.66 -20.45 2.38
N ARG A 1059 36.40 -20.75 2.08
CA ARG A 1059 35.21 -20.13 2.69
C ARG A 1059 34.45 -21.09 3.58
N LYS A 1060 34.50 -22.40 3.30
CA LYS A 1060 33.80 -23.41 4.09
C LYS A 1060 34.74 -24.56 4.44
N LEU A 1061 34.80 -24.88 5.73
CA LEU A 1061 35.58 -25.98 6.27
C LEU A 1061 34.69 -26.91 7.08
N PHE A 1062 34.72 -28.21 6.72
CA PHE A 1062 34.03 -29.27 7.43
C PHE A 1062 35.05 -30.32 7.88
N ILE A 1063 35.08 -30.63 9.18
CA ILE A 1063 35.94 -31.67 9.76
C ILE A 1063 35.08 -32.63 10.55
N SER A 1064 35.13 -33.92 10.25
CA SER A 1064 34.28 -34.91 10.91
C SER A 1064 35.01 -36.24 11.16
N GLN A 1065 34.83 -36.85 12.32
CA GLN A 1065 35.41 -38.17 12.63
C GLN A 1065 36.92 -38.25 12.36
N CYS A 1066 37.66 -37.25 12.87
CA CYS A 1066 39.12 -37.16 12.80
C CYS A 1066 39.70 -37.21 14.23
N PRO A 1067 39.68 -38.39 14.89
CA PRO A 1067 39.93 -38.52 16.32
C PRO A 1067 41.35 -38.20 16.76
N LYS A 1068 42.35 -38.13 15.87
CA LYS A 1068 43.73 -37.75 16.24
C LYS A 1068 44.02 -36.26 16.16
N LEU A 1069 43.11 -35.46 15.61
CA LEU A 1069 43.27 -34.00 15.57
C LEU A 1069 42.98 -33.40 16.95
N LEU A 1070 44.02 -32.91 17.62
CA LEU A 1070 43.93 -32.27 18.95
C LEU A 1070 43.44 -30.82 18.90
N ASN A 1071 43.78 -30.10 17.83
CA ASN A 1071 43.38 -28.72 17.53
C ASN A 1071 43.38 -28.47 16.00
N ILE A 1072 42.90 -27.30 15.58
CA ILE A 1072 42.98 -26.86 14.17
C ILE A 1072 43.50 -25.42 14.05
N THR A 1073 44.49 -25.04 14.87
CA THR A 1073 45.02 -23.66 14.96
C THR A 1073 45.41 -23.04 13.61
N TRP A 1074 45.78 -23.86 12.63
CA TRP A 1074 46.04 -23.46 11.24
C TRP A 1074 44.87 -22.71 10.57
N VAL A 1075 43.62 -22.88 11.02
CA VAL A 1075 42.46 -22.15 10.48
C VAL A 1075 42.54 -20.64 10.68
N ARG A 1076 43.37 -20.16 11.62
CA ARG A 1076 43.69 -18.72 11.78
C ARG A 1076 44.25 -18.08 10.50
N ARG A 1077 44.90 -18.88 9.64
CA ARG A 1077 45.46 -18.41 8.36
C ARG A 1077 44.38 -18.25 7.28
N LEU A 1078 43.15 -18.73 7.50
CA LEU A 1078 42.04 -18.68 6.55
C LEU A 1078 41.22 -17.38 6.67
N ARG A 1079 41.77 -16.27 6.18
CA ARG A 1079 41.15 -14.93 6.30
C ARG A 1079 39.78 -14.78 5.63
N LEU A 1080 39.42 -15.69 4.71
CA LEU A 1080 38.14 -15.68 3.99
C LEU A 1080 37.12 -16.70 4.51
N LEU A 1081 37.42 -17.40 5.61
CA LEU A 1081 36.54 -18.43 6.17
C LEU A 1081 35.20 -17.82 6.60
N GLU A 1082 34.10 -18.34 6.04
CA GLU A 1082 32.73 -17.91 6.34
C GLU A 1082 31.97 -18.93 7.19
N ARG A 1083 32.29 -20.22 7.04
CA ARG A 1083 31.61 -21.33 7.76
C ARG A 1083 32.60 -22.37 8.25
N LEU A 1084 32.49 -22.71 9.53
CA LEU A 1084 33.23 -23.77 10.18
C LEU A 1084 32.26 -24.78 10.78
N ALA A 1085 32.45 -26.06 10.49
CA ALA A 1085 31.69 -27.13 11.12
C ALA A 1085 32.59 -28.30 11.51
N ILE A 1086 32.48 -28.74 12.76
CA ILE A 1086 33.30 -29.81 13.32
C ILE A 1086 32.39 -30.82 14.02
N SER A 1087 32.53 -32.11 13.71
CA SER A 1087 31.74 -33.15 14.36
C SER A 1087 32.54 -34.41 14.73
N HIS A 1088 32.23 -35.01 15.87
CA HIS A 1088 32.77 -36.31 16.31
C HIS A 1088 34.31 -36.41 16.26
N CYS A 1089 35.02 -35.33 16.63
CA CYS A 1089 36.47 -35.30 16.78
C CYS A 1089 36.80 -35.30 18.28
N ASP A 1090 36.66 -36.46 18.92
CA ASP A 1090 36.53 -36.57 20.38
C ASP A 1090 37.77 -36.19 21.19
N GLU A 1091 38.97 -36.28 20.61
CA GLU A 1091 40.22 -35.89 21.26
C GLU A 1091 40.53 -34.39 21.15
N MET A 1092 39.72 -33.63 20.40
CA MET A 1092 39.93 -32.20 20.23
C MET A 1092 39.70 -31.47 21.56
N LEU A 1093 40.75 -30.80 22.06
CA LEU A 1093 40.72 -30.08 23.33
C LEU A 1093 40.31 -28.62 23.14
N GLU A 1094 40.86 -27.99 22.10
CA GLU A 1094 40.65 -26.59 21.74
C GLU A 1094 40.58 -26.48 20.21
N ILE A 1095 39.75 -25.59 19.65
CA ILE A 1095 39.72 -25.38 18.19
C ILE A 1095 40.96 -24.59 17.76
N VAL A 1096 41.33 -23.57 18.54
CA VAL A 1096 42.49 -22.71 18.29
C VAL A 1096 43.32 -22.59 19.56
N GLU A 1097 44.57 -23.05 19.51
CA GLU A 1097 45.57 -22.91 20.59
C GLU A 1097 46.20 -21.51 20.60
N ASP A 1098 46.59 -21.03 21.79
CA ASP A 1098 47.30 -19.76 21.96
C ASP A 1098 48.82 -19.90 21.78
N ASP A 1099 49.45 -18.84 21.26
CA ASP A 1099 50.89 -18.71 21.05
C ASP A 1099 51.66 -18.51 22.38
N HIS A 1100 51.58 -19.48 23.29
CA HIS A 1100 52.39 -19.53 24.50
C HIS A 1100 53.17 -20.85 24.59
N ALA A 1101 53.89 -21.22 23.52
CA ALA A 1101 54.99 -22.19 23.58
C ALA A 1101 55.69 -22.32 22.21
N SER A 1102 56.57 -21.38 21.85
CA SER A 1102 57.75 -21.64 21.00
C SER A 1102 58.56 -20.36 20.73
N ASP A 1103 58.83 -19.57 21.77
CA ASP A 1103 60.04 -18.75 21.78
C ASP A 1103 61.15 -19.58 22.43
N GLU A 1104 61.74 -20.49 21.66
CA GLU A 1104 63.13 -20.94 21.85
C GLU A 1104 63.53 -21.78 20.62
N GLN A 1105 64.54 -21.28 19.89
CA GLN A 1105 65.17 -21.84 18.68
C GLN A 1105 64.55 -21.43 17.33
N ASP A 1106 64.71 -20.15 16.97
CA ASP A 1106 65.40 -19.88 15.70
C ASP A 1106 66.18 -18.55 15.80
N HIS A 1107 67.50 -18.66 15.62
CA HIS A 1107 68.41 -17.53 15.66
C HIS A 1107 68.43 -16.84 14.30
N GLY A 1108 67.94 -15.59 14.25
CA GLY A 1108 68.46 -14.62 13.29
C GLY A 1108 67.44 -13.73 12.61
N MET A 1109 67.50 -12.46 13.02
CA MET A 1109 67.27 -11.26 12.22
C MET A 1109 65.91 -10.56 12.32
N VAL A 1110 66.03 -9.39 12.95
CA VAL A 1110 65.22 -8.16 12.89
C VAL A 1110 63.94 -8.16 13.75
N GLU A 1111 64.12 -7.63 14.96
CA GLU A 1111 63.12 -6.88 15.69
C GLU A 1111 62.52 -5.79 14.79
N THR A 1112 61.31 -6.01 14.27
CA THR A 1112 60.41 -4.92 13.92
C THR A 1112 59.23 -4.96 14.87
N SER A 1113 59.23 -4.00 15.81
CA SER A 1113 58.07 -3.36 16.43
C SER A 1113 56.77 -4.17 16.44
N ARG A 1114 56.38 -4.60 17.65
CA ARG A 1114 54.99 -4.86 18.02
C ARG A 1114 54.15 -3.62 17.68
N ASN A 1115 53.59 -3.59 16.47
CA ASN A 1115 52.40 -2.81 16.20
C ASN A 1115 51.22 -3.68 16.56
N ASP A 1116 50.67 -3.36 17.73
CA ASP A 1116 49.32 -3.66 18.16
C ASP A 1116 48.34 -3.03 17.15
N THR A 1117 48.18 -3.65 15.99
CA THR A 1117 47.03 -3.39 15.12
C THR A 1117 45.95 -4.38 15.53
N GLY A 1118 44.83 -3.90 16.08
CA GLY A 1118 43.64 -4.69 16.41
C GLY A 1118 43.08 -5.43 15.19
N GLN A 1119 43.74 -6.52 14.80
CA GLN A 1119 43.39 -7.34 13.65
C GLN A 1119 42.51 -8.48 14.17
N SER A 1120 41.20 -8.34 13.99
CA SER A 1120 40.22 -9.37 14.39
C SER A 1120 40.55 -10.72 13.75
N ASP A 1121 40.68 -11.76 14.57
CA ASP A 1121 40.74 -13.14 14.08
C ASP A 1121 39.40 -13.50 13.39
N PHE A 1122 39.45 -14.23 12.27
CA PHE A 1122 38.27 -14.66 11.49
C PHE A 1122 37.31 -13.52 11.03
N PRO A 1123 37.80 -12.53 10.25
CA PRO A 1123 37.04 -11.32 9.91
C PRO A 1123 35.76 -11.56 9.08
N LYS A 1124 35.60 -12.76 8.48
CA LYS A 1124 34.46 -13.14 7.63
C LYS A 1124 33.63 -14.30 8.17
N LEU A 1125 33.95 -14.87 9.34
CA LEU A 1125 33.28 -16.05 9.86
C LEU A 1125 31.87 -15.70 10.33
N ARG A 1126 30.87 -16.42 9.80
CA ARG A 1126 29.43 -16.16 10.01
C ARG A 1126 28.71 -17.31 10.68
N LEU A 1127 29.16 -18.54 10.49
CA LEU A 1127 28.53 -19.75 11.03
C LEU A 1127 29.55 -20.69 11.65
N ILE A 1128 29.29 -21.12 12.88
CA ILE A 1128 30.02 -22.17 13.56
C ILE A 1128 29.04 -23.28 13.97
N VAL A 1129 29.35 -24.53 13.65
CA VAL A 1129 28.58 -25.72 14.06
C VAL A 1129 29.50 -26.74 14.73
N LEU A 1130 29.22 -27.09 15.98
CA LEU A 1130 30.00 -28.05 16.76
C LEU A 1130 29.07 -29.18 17.24
N THR A 1131 29.37 -30.42 16.88
CA THR A 1131 28.51 -31.56 17.23
C THR A 1131 29.33 -32.73 17.77
N GLY A 1132 29.02 -33.19 18.99
CA GLY A 1132 29.62 -34.40 19.55
C GLY A 1132 31.13 -34.29 19.78
N LEU A 1133 31.63 -33.17 20.32
CA LEU A 1133 33.04 -32.98 20.65
C LEU A 1133 33.24 -33.16 22.16
N LYS A 1134 33.55 -34.39 22.59
CA LYS A 1134 33.45 -34.76 24.01
C LYS A 1134 34.52 -34.12 24.91
N LYS A 1135 35.76 -33.93 24.44
CA LYS A 1135 36.84 -33.31 25.25
C LYS A 1135 37.02 -31.81 25.02
N LEU A 1136 36.26 -31.20 24.10
CA LEU A 1136 36.41 -29.79 23.75
C LEU A 1136 36.10 -28.90 24.96
N ARG A 1137 37.06 -28.05 25.36
CA ARG A 1137 36.95 -27.16 26.52
C ARG A 1137 36.63 -25.72 26.14
N CYS A 1138 37.21 -25.22 25.06
CA CYS A 1138 37.02 -23.86 24.54
C CYS A 1138 37.13 -23.83 23.01
N ILE A 1139 36.51 -22.83 22.37
CA ILE A 1139 36.69 -22.56 20.93
C ILE A 1139 38.02 -21.81 20.71
N CYS A 1140 38.21 -20.71 21.43
CA CYS A 1140 39.45 -19.95 21.55
C CYS A 1140 39.36 -19.10 22.83
N LYS A 1141 40.47 -18.51 23.28
CA LYS A 1141 40.42 -17.46 24.32
C LYS A 1141 39.61 -16.23 23.85
N PRO A 1142 39.09 -15.37 24.75
CA PRO A 1142 38.22 -14.24 24.40
C PRO A 1142 38.84 -13.37 23.31
N ARG A 1143 38.27 -13.41 22.10
CA ARG A 1143 38.69 -12.65 20.92
C ARG A 1143 37.46 -12.29 20.07
N GLU A 1144 37.59 -11.28 19.23
CA GLU A 1144 36.49 -10.66 18.49
C GLU A 1144 36.14 -11.42 17.20
N PHE A 1145 34.89 -11.88 17.05
CA PHE A 1145 34.35 -12.49 15.81
C PHE A 1145 33.31 -11.55 15.15
N PRO A 1146 33.74 -10.50 14.43
CA PRO A 1146 32.91 -9.33 14.07
C PRO A 1146 31.79 -9.60 13.04
N CYS A 1147 31.73 -10.82 12.49
CA CYS A 1147 30.74 -11.21 11.49
C CYS A 1147 29.88 -12.42 11.89
N LEU A 1148 30.03 -12.94 13.11
CA LEU A 1148 29.33 -14.15 13.53
C LEU A 1148 27.81 -13.92 13.57
N GLU A 1149 27.07 -14.72 12.81
CA GLU A 1149 25.60 -14.67 12.74
C GLU A 1149 24.95 -15.84 13.50
N THR A 1150 25.59 -17.01 13.48
CA THR A 1150 25.01 -18.23 14.05
C THR A 1150 26.08 -19.13 14.68
N LEU A 1151 25.79 -19.59 15.90
CA LEU A 1151 26.56 -20.61 16.60
C LEU A 1151 25.63 -21.76 16.97
N ARG A 1152 25.94 -22.99 16.56
CA ARG A 1152 25.20 -24.20 16.94
C ARG A 1152 26.14 -25.17 17.67
N VAL A 1153 25.77 -25.57 18.87
CA VAL A 1153 26.53 -26.51 19.71
C VAL A 1153 25.62 -27.64 20.16
N GLU A 1154 26.01 -28.87 19.85
CA GLU A 1154 25.30 -30.09 20.21
C GLU A 1154 26.28 -31.10 20.81
N ASP A 1155 25.90 -31.79 21.88
CA ASP A 1155 26.66 -32.91 22.43
C ASP A 1155 28.13 -32.62 22.80
N CYS A 1156 28.45 -31.36 23.16
CA CYS A 1156 29.77 -30.89 23.59
C CYS A 1156 29.79 -30.55 25.10
N PRO A 1157 29.77 -31.55 26.00
CA PRO A 1157 29.49 -31.36 27.43
C PRO A 1157 30.59 -30.61 28.21
N ASN A 1158 31.82 -30.59 27.68
CA ASN A 1158 32.97 -29.95 28.33
C ASN A 1158 33.23 -28.54 27.82
N LEU A 1159 32.46 -28.04 26.83
CA LEU A 1159 32.66 -26.71 26.28
C LEU A 1159 32.16 -25.66 27.28
N ARG A 1160 33.09 -24.94 27.91
CA ARG A 1160 32.78 -23.96 28.97
C ARG A 1160 32.89 -22.51 28.55
N SER A 1161 33.45 -22.21 27.37
CA SER A 1161 33.69 -20.84 26.90
C SER A 1161 33.42 -20.70 25.39
N ILE A 1162 32.85 -19.56 24.99
CA ILE A 1162 32.54 -19.20 23.60
C ILE A 1162 33.04 -17.78 23.26
N PRO A 1163 33.38 -17.48 21.98
CA PRO A 1163 34.03 -16.22 21.59
C PRO A 1163 33.03 -15.10 21.29
N LEU A 1164 32.32 -14.63 22.31
CA LEU A 1164 31.36 -13.51 22.19
C LEU A 1164 31.73 -12.38 23.17
N SER A 1165 31.85 -11.14 22.67
CA SER A 1165 31.97 -9.93 23.50
C SER A 1165 30.82 -8.94 23.24
N PHE A 1166 30.36 -8.25 24.28
CA PHE A 1166 29.19 -7.36 24.26
C PHE A 1166 29.40 -6.07 23.46
N THR A 1167 30.65 -5.66 23.23
CA THR A 1167 31.01 -4.36 22.64
C THR A 1167 31.01 -4.33 21.11
N HIS A 1168 31.18 -5.47 20.42
CA HIS A 1168 31.44 -5.48 18.97
C HIS A 1168 30.64 -6.51 18.15
N ASN A 1169 30.04 -7.54 18.77
CA ASN A 1169 29.27 -8.57 18.05
C ASN A 1169 27.76 -8.26 17.96
N TYR A 1170 27.27 -7.24 18.68
CA TYR A 1170 25.85 -6.84 18.67
C TYR A 1170 25.51 -6.09 17.37
N GLY A 1171 24.57 -6.66 16.59
CA GLY A 1171 24.07 -6.11 15.33
C GLY A 1171 24.03 -7.10 14.17
N LYS A 1172 24.87 -8.16 14.22
CA LYS A 1172 24.90 -9.24 13.20
C LYS A 1172 24.51 -10.62 13.71
N LEU A 1173 24.68 -10.89 15.01
CA LEU A 1173 24.25 -12.15 15.63
C LEU A 1173 22.74 -12.35 15.47
N LYS A 1174 22.34 -13.52 14.98
CA LYS A 1174 20.93 -13.88 14.72
C LYS A 1174 20.42 -14.92 15.69
N GLN A 1175 21.21 -15.97 15.95
CA GLN A 1175 20.79 -17.06 16.81
C GLN A 1175 21.97 -17.85 17.37
N ILE A 1176 21.80 -18.39 18.57
CA ILE A 1176 22.68 -19.37 19.19
C ILE A 1176 21.81 -20.60 19.51
N CYS A 1177 22.23 -21.79 19.09
CA CYS A 1177 21.48 -23.01 19.32
C CYS A 1177 22.30 -23.99 20.15
N GLY A 1178 21.71 -24.55 21.21
CA GLY A 1178 22.29 -25.66 21.97
C GLY A 1178 21.36 -26.14 23.09
N SER A 1179 21.79 -27.13 23.86
CA SER A 1179 21.01 -27.62 25.00
C SER A 1179 21.02 -26.62 26.16
N VAL A 1180 19.91 -26.59 26.91
CA VAL A 1180 19.77 -25.73 28.11
C VAL A 1180 20.87 -26.05 29.13
N ASP A 1181 21.11 -27.33 29.39
CA ASP A 1181 22.17 -27.81 30.29
C ASP A 1181 23.58 -27.30 29.93
N TRP A 1182 23.88 -27.19 28.63
CA TRP A 1182 25.16 -26.65 28.17
C TRP A 1182 25.22 -25.14 28.38
N TRP A 1183 24.15 -24.45 28.00
CA TRP A 1183 24.02 -22.99 28.12
C TRP A 1183 24.21 -22.51 29.56
N GLU A 1184 23.60 -23.20 30.54
CA GLU A 1184 23.75 -22.89 31.97
C GLU A 1184 25.16 -23.18 32.51
N LYS A 1185 25.89 -24.09 31.87
CA LYS A 1185 27.23 -24.52 32.25
C LYS A 1185 28.35 -23.66 31.67
N LEU A 1186 28.02 -22.71 30.78
CA LEU A 1186 28.96 -21.75 30.21
C LEU A 1186 29.48 -20.77 31.27
N GLN A 1187 30.77 -20.50 31.21
CA GLN A 1187 31.43 -19.47 32.03
C GLN A 1187 31.38 -18.14 31.27
N TRP A 1188 30.66 -17.18 31.84
CA TRP A 1188 30.49 -15.85 31.28
C TRP A 1188 31.34 -14.84 32.05
N GLU A 1189 31.95 -13.88 31.35
CA GLU A 1189 32.75 -12.82 31.96
C GLU A 1189 31.88 -11.79 32.72
N ASN A 1190 30.61 -11.63 32.32
CA ASN A 1190 29.67 -10.69 32.93
C ASN A 1190 28.24 -11.28 32.99
N ARG A 1191 27.57 -11.21 34.15
CA ARG A 1191 26.25 -11.81 34.38
C ARG A 1191 25.09 -11.02 33.76
N GLU A 1192 25.21 -9.71 33.58
CA GLU A 1192 24.17 -8.88 32.94
C GLU A 1192 24.04 -9.19 31.43
N GLU A 1193 25.13 -9.67 30.82
CA GLU A 1193 25.21 -9.98 29.39
C GLU A 1193 24.45 -11.26 29.02
N VAL A 1194 24.36 -12.21 29.96
CA VAL A 1194 23.68 -13.49 29.81
C VAL A 1194 22.17 -13.30 29.63
N ALA A 1195 21.56 -12.44 30.44
CA ALA A 1195 20.11 -12.18 30.39
C ALA A 1195 19.66 -11.56 29.04
N CYS A 1196 20.52 -10.76 28.40
CA CYS A 1196 20.25 -10.15 27.11
C CYS A 1196 20.34 -11.17 25.95
N LEU A 1197 21.29 -12.11 26.02
CA LEU A 1197 21.43 -13.18 25.03
C LEU A 1197 20.32 -14.23 25.13
N ASP A 1198 19.93 -14.58 26.37
CA ASP A 1198 18.95 -15.61 26.70
C ASP A 1198 17.56 -15.28 26.14
N SER A 1199 17.09 -14.05 26.33
CA SER A 1199 15.76 -13.61 25.89
C SER A 1199 15.65 -13.31 24.39
N LYS A 1200 16.78 -13.13 23.68
CA LYS A 1200 16.77 -12.57 22.32
C LYS A 1200 17.39 -13.47 21.24
N TYR A 1201 18.40 -14.28 21.56
CA TYR A 1201 19.15 -15.02 20.53
C TYR A 1201 19.31 -16.51 20.82
N PHE A 1202 19.16 -16.97 22.07
CA PHE A 1202 19.28 -18.39 22.39
C PHE A 1202 18.04 -19.17 21.96
N ILE A 1203 18.26 -20.28 21.24
CA ILE A 1203 17.23 -21.22 20.78
C ILE A 1203 17.60 -22.60 21.35
N PRO A 1204 16.86 -23.11 22.35
CA PRO A 1204 17.10 -24.43 22.87
C PRO A 1204 16.80 -25.49 21.80
N ILE A 1205 17.70 -26.45 21.64
CA ILE A 1205 17.57 -27.57 20.69
C ILE A 1205 17.84 -28.92 21.35
#